data_AF-A0A961MYS9-F1
#
_entry.id   AF-A0A961MYS9-F1
#
_cell.length_a   1.000
_cell.length_b   1.000
_cell.length_c   1.000
_cell.angle_alpha   90.00
_cell.angle_beta   90.00
_cell.angle_gamma   90.00
#
_symmetry.space_group_name_H-M   'P 1'
#
loop_
_entity.id
_entity.type
_entity.pdbx_description
1 polymer ?
#
loop_
_entity_poly.entity_id
_entity_poly.type
_entity_poly.pdbx_seq_one_letter_code
_entity_poly.pdbx_strand_id
1 'polypeptide(L)'
;MKLRSITLSDVRQFSRPVIVAGIGDGLNVLSAPNESGKSTLFDAIQALFFVPHRSTRIGPLRPDIGGNPEITLEIEHDGALHRLHKRWGRGALAEVTRSGRIIAKGDEAEAFIAGLTLPADEGGPAGLLWVRQGLTALDEGSSKEQKAAETARRDLMSSVTGEFEALTGGKRMDRALARARAERDALVTQRGARAGGALDTAQKQVKALQEHHDALSAKAARLREALDQRRHKRRTLEDLSDPVEARDRTDRLTQAQTAFAAAERHAEALRATTAQMQAATLARDSAAQQIARRARLHRDAARLAQDLALAADLADQTSAQAAQSETALQAATRQAQDAHTARRALDQRLNAALRAAARQSQQARHADLSRALTQAEALVTTLPSLRQAAALGPDALSAQAIDDAQRALQLAEGLASAAAPRITLDYASPDTPRATLDGAPLTPETPIPARAIIDLPGYGRLTVDPGRSTVDPRQSARARDALADLLARFALPSAEAARAAARTRQAAEAALREALADLKRLAPDGVEALRAECARIAPDESEAATEDPETAQSAANAGARAAENADLAVEAARARRDAAAEQALRARVDRDALQHRQTEAQGALDDLPDAATLAAIGAEAEIALAEAVAQHAALASDAPDLQACRVTLDRARAVLRQA
;
A
#
# COMPACT_ATOMS: atom_id res chain seq x y z
N MET A 1 -66.68 69.75 -38.47
CA MET A 1 -66.19 69.49 -37.09
C MET A 1 -66.32 70.77 -36.28
N LYS A 2 -66.80 70.72 -35.03
CA LYS A 2 -66.82 71.86 -34.09
C LYS A 2 -66.04 71.50 -32.81
N LEU A 3 -65.17 72.40 -32.34
CA LEU A 3 -64.42 72.24 -31.08
C LEU A 3 -65.31 72.63 -29.90
N ARG A 4 -65.33 71.85 -28.81
CA ARG A 4 -66.16 72.11 -27.62
C ARG A 4 -65.35 72.35 -26.35
N SER A 5 -64.33 71.53 -26.13
CA SER A 5 -63.41 71.68 -25.01
C SER A 5 -62.03 71.10 -25.33
N ILE A 6 -61.00 71.61 -24.66
CA ILE A 6 -59.64 71.06 -24.69
C ILE A 6 -59.07 70.98 -23.28
N THR A 7 -58.42 69.87 -22.97
CA THR A 7 -57.71 69.62 -21.71
C THR A 7 -56.25 69.32 -22.00
N LEU A 8 -55.35 70.04 -21.33
CA LEU A 8 -53.90 69.88 -21.42
C LEU A 8 -53.34 69.39 -20.09
N SER A 9 -52.52 68.35 -20.08
CA SER A 9 -51.76 67.90 -18.91
C SER A 9 -50.32 67.62 -19.31
N ASP A 10 -49.37 68.04 -18.47
CA ASP A 10 -47.93 67.94 -18.74
C ASP A 10 -47.52 68.52 -20.11
N VAL A 11 -48.01 69.72 -20.45
CA VAL A 11 -47.70 70.44 -21.70
C VAL A 11 -47.03 71.78 -21.38
N ARG A 12 -45.76 71.94 -21.75
CA ARG A 12 -44.90 73.13 -21.46
C ARG A 12 -45.06 73.65 -20.02
N GLN A 13 -45.64 74.83 -19.84
CA GLN A 13 -45.83 75.48 -18.53
C GLN A 13 -46.95 74.86 -17.68
N PHE A 14 -47.75 73.95 -18.23
CA PHE A 14 -48.90 73.34 -17.55
C PHE A 14 -48.52 72.00 -16.91
N SER A 15 -48.07 72.04 -15.65
CA SER A 15 -47.75 70.86 -14.82
C SER A 15 -48.95 70.28 -14.04
N ARG A 16 -50.12 70.93 -14.16
CA ARG A 16 -51.42 70.43 -13.67
C ARG A 16 -52.43 70.51 -14.83
N PRO A 17 -53.45 69.64 -14.87
CA PRO A 17 -54.45 69.68 -15.93
C PRO A 17 -55.14 71.04 -16.05
N VAL A 18 -55.13 71.63 -17.25
CA VAL A 18 -55.85 72.87 -17.59
C VAL A 18 -56.92 72.56 -18.62
N ILE A 19 -58.14 73.04 -18.36
CA ILE A 19 -59.30 72.82 -19.23
C ILE A 19 -59.78 74.16 -19.77
N VAL A 20 -59.90 74.27 -21.10
CA VAL A 20 -60.63 75.35 -21.78
C VAL A 20 -61.94 74.74 -22.29
N ALA A 21 -63.04 75.03 -21.61
CA ALA A 21 -64.37 74.55 -21.95
C ALA A 21 -65.26 75.69 -22.47
N GLY A 22 -66.45 75.35 -22.98
CA GLY A 22 -67.45 76.33 -23.39
C GLY A 22 -67.18 76.97 -24.75
N ILE A 23 -66.47 76.28 -25.66
CA ILE A 23 -66.25 76.76 -27.03
C ILE A 23 -67.58 76.66 -27.80
N GLY A 24 -68.15 77.83 -28.12
CA GLY A 24 -69.46 77.98 -28.76
C GLY A 24 -69.37 77.99 -30.29
N ASP A 25 -70.53 78.11 -30.93
CA ASP A 25 -70.60 78.26 -32.38
C ASP A 25 -70.21 79.69 -32.81
N GLY A 26 -69.57 79.85 -33.98
CA GLY A 26 -69.14 81.15 -34.49
C GLY A 26 -67.78 81.63 -33.97
N LEU A 27 -67.61 82.95 -33.86
CA LEU A 27 -66.33 83.57 -33.47
C LEU A 27 -66.12 83.48 -31.95
N ASN A 28 -65.13 82.70 -31.53
CA ASN A 28 -64.69 82.62 -30.14
C ASN A 28 -63.41 83.45 -29.95
N VAL A 29 -63.38 84.34 -28.94
CA VAL A 29 -62.19 85.16 -28.63
C VAL A 29 -61.55 84.68 -27.35
N LEU A 30 -60.34 84.11 -27.44
CA LEU A 30 -59.54 83.75 -26.28
C LEU A 30 -58.72 84.96 -25.82
N SER A 31 -59.23 85.69 -24.83
CA SER A 31 -58.52 86.80 -24.18
C SER A 31 -57.81 86.32 -22.93
N ALA A 32 -56.48 86.32 -22.97
CA ALA A 32 -55.63 86.08 -21.81
C ALA A 32 -54.39 86.97 -21.90
N PRO A 33 -53.70 87.30 -20.78
CA PRO A 33 -52.43 88.01 -20.81
C PRO A 33 -51.39 87.33 -21.72
N ASN A 34 -50.37 88.07 -22.15
CA ASN A 34 -49.23 87.47 -22.83
C ASN A 34 -48.57 86.44 -21.89
N GLU A 35 -47.97 85.39 -22.47
CA GLU A 35 -47.34 84.27 -21.71
C GLU A 35 -48.30 83.39 -20.89
N SER A 36 -49.62 83.62 -20.98
CA SER A 36 -50.64 82.76 -20.35
C SER A 36 -50.86 81.41 -21.07
N GLY A 37 -49.99 81.06 -22.02
CA GLY A 37 -50.05 79.78 -22.74
C GLY A 37 -51.07 79.70 -23.88
N LYS A 38 -51.61 80.83 -24.38
CA LYS A 38 -52.47 80.87 -25.58
C LYS A 38 -51.80 80.17 -26.78
N SER A 39 -50.52 80.48 -27.02
CA SER A 39 -49.74 79.84 -28.08
C SER A 39 -49.59 78.34 -27.86
N THR A 40 -49.34 77.93 -26.62
CA THR A 40 -49.24 76.52 -26.23
C THR A 40 -50.53 75.75 -26.47
N LEU A 41 -51.69 76.39 -26.26
CA LEU A 41 -53.00 75.80 -26.56
C LEU A 41 -53.15 75.45 -28.05
N PHE A 42 -52.78 76.37 -28.93
CA PHE A 42 -52.86 76.14 -30.38
C PHE A 42 -51.87 75.07 -30.84
N ASP A 43 -50.64 75.13 -30.35
CA ASP A 43 -49.60 74.14 -30.66
C ASP A 43 -50.04 72.72 -30.17
N ALA A 44 -50.77 72.64 -29.04
CA ALA A 44 -51.32 71.39 -28.53
C ALA A 44 -52.48 70.84 -29.39
N ILE A 45 -53.38 71.70 -29.87
CA ILE A 45 -54.43 71.29 -30.83
C ILE A 45 -53.77 70.75 -32.10
N GLN A 46 -52.77 71.45 -32.63
CA GLN A 46 -52.03 71.02 -33.81
C GLN A 46 -51.36 69.66 -33.57
N ALA A 47 -50.70 69.48 -32.42
CA ALA A 47 -50.06 68.22 -32.07
C ALA A 47 -51.06 67.06 -32.00
N LEU A 48 -52.25 67.26 -31.43
CA LEU A 48 -53.26 66.21 -31.33
C LEU A 48 -53.72 65.71 -32.71
N PHE A 49 -53.89 66.60 -33.69
CA PHE A 49 -54.31 66.20 -35.04
C PHE A 49 -53.16 65.64 -35.89
N PHE A 50 -51.96 66.19 -35.80
CA PHE A 50 -50.91 65.93 -36.80
C PHE A 50 -49.68 65.17 -36.27
N VAL A 51 -49.52 65.02 -34.95
CA VAL A 51 -48.40 64.27 -34.37
C VAL A 51 -48.91 62.90 -33.88
N PRO A 52 -48.39 61.79 -34.44
CA PRO A 52 -48.76 60.45 -33.99
C PRO A 52 -48.38 60.22 -32.51
N HIS A 53 -49.18 59.48 -31.73
CA HIS A 53 -48.98 59.24 -30.29
C HIS A 53 -47.62 58.58 -29.93
N ARG A 54 -47.01 57.86 -30.88
CA ARG A 54 -45.67 57.25 -30.72
C ARG A 54 -44.53 58.13 -31.23
N SER A 55 -44.81 59.29 -31.81
CA SER A 55 -43.81 60.18 -32.40
C SER A 55 -43.00 60.90 -31.33
N THR A 56 -41.68 60.96 -31.51
CA THR A 56 -40.77 61.77 -30.69
C THR A 56 -40.81 63.26 -31.04
N ARG A 57 -41.49 63.65 -32.14
CA ARG A 57 -41.66 65.05 -32.57
C ARG A 57 -42.47 65.91 -31.58
N ILE A 58 -43.10 65.31 -30.57
CA ILE A 58 -43.77 66.03 -29.48
C ILE A 58 -42.79 66.78 -28.55
N GLY A 59 -41.48 66.55 -28.68
CA GLY A 59 -40.42 67.09 -27.81
C GLY A 59 -40.61 68.56 -27.38
N PRO A 60 -40.91 69.52 -28.29
CA PRO A 60 -41.09 70.93 -27.94
C PRO A 60 -42.31 71.28 -27.08
N LEU A 61 -43.24 70.33 -26.88
CA LEU A 61 -44.38 70.46 -25.97
C LEU A 61 -44.13 69.82 -24.61
N ARG A 62 -43.01 69.11 -24.42
CA ARG A 62 -42.68 68.47 -23.15
C ARG A 62 -42.26 69.51 -22.10
N PRO A 63 -42.72 69.40 -20.84
CA PRO A 63 -42.32 70.27 -19.75
C PRO A 63 -40.86 70.01 -19.35
N ASP A 64 -40.14 71.07 -18.98
CA ASP A 64 -38.72 71.00 -18.57
C ASP A 64 -38.50 70.14 -17.31
N ILE A 65 -39.49 70.08 -16.42
CA ILE A 65 -39.46 69.27 -15.19
C ILE A 65 -39.70 67.76 -15.44
N GLY A 66 -39.91 67.36 -16.70
CA GLY A 66 -40.28 66.00 -17.07
C GLY A 66 -41.79 65.75 -16.92
N GLY A 67 -42.29 64.76 -17.65
CA GLY A 67 -43.71 64.46 -17.82
C GLY A 67 -43.98 63.83 -19.19
N ASN A 68 -45.20 63.36 -19.40
CA ASN A 68 -45.66 62.81 -20.68
C ASN A 68 -46.82 63.68 -21.17
N PRO A 69 -46.62 64.50 -22.22
CA PRO A 69 -47.69 65.35 -22.74
C PRO A 69 -48.96 64.55 -22.99
N GLU A 70 -50.07 65.06 -22.47
CA GLU A 70 -51.38 64.43 -22.57
C GLU A 70 -52.41 65.51 -22.95
N ILE A 71 -53.10 65.27 -24.07
CA ILE A 71 -54.03 66.22 -24.66
C ILE A 71 -55.34 65.51 -24.93
N THR A 72 -56.44 66.08 -24.44
CA THR A 72 -57.80 65.62 -24.71
C THR A 72 -58.58 66.72 -25.40
N LEU A 73 -59.26 66.39 -26.49
CA LEU A 73 -60.09 67.31 -27.26
C LEU A 73 -61.50 66.74 -27.40
N GLU A 74 -62.51 67.51 -27.03
CA GLU A 74 -63.90 67.17 -27.31
C GLU A 74 -64.38 67.95 -28.53
N ILE A 75 -64.84 67.20 -29.53
CA ILE A 75 -65.34 67.73 -30.79
C ILE A 75 -66.75 67.21 -31.07
N GLU A 76 -67.54 68.01 -31.76
CA GLU A 76 -68.78 67.59 -32.39
C GLU A 76 -68.50 67.30 -33.88
N HIS A 77 -68.76 66.07 -34.30
CA HIS A 77 -68.59 65.60 -35.67
C HIS A 77 -69.73 64.63 -36.00
N ASP A 78 -70.34 64.80 -37.17
CA ASP A 78 -71.52 64.05 -37.62
C ASP A 78 -72.64 63.95 -36.57
N GLY A 79 -72.93 65.09 -35.93
CA GLY A 79 -73.98 65.22 -34.92
C GLY A 79 -73.70 64.51 -33.59
N ALA A 80 -72.49 63.98 -33.37
CA ALA A 80 -72.12 63.31 -32.13
C ALA A 80 -70.86 63.90 -31.48
N LEU A 81 -70.83 63.85 -30.14
CA LEU A 81 -69.67 64.27 -29.36
C LEU A 81 -68.62 63.15 -29.31
N HIS A 82 -67.42 63.48 -29.79
CA HIS A 82 -66.25 62.63 -29.78
C HIS A 82 -65.20 63.22 -28.84
N ARG A 83 -64.56 62.39 -28.03
CA ARG A 83 -63.41 62.74 -27.19
C ARG A 83 -62.17 62.06 -27.75
N LEU A 84 -61.26 62.88 -28.27
CA LEU A 84 -59.96 62.47 -28.80
C LEU A 84 -58.95 62.60 -27.68
N HIS A 85 -58.27 61.52 -27.31
CA HIS A 85 -57.28 61.51 -26.25
C HIS A 85 -55.96 60.97 -26.78
N LYS A 86 -54.89 61.75 -26.61
CA LYS A 86 -53.53 61.32 -26.93
C LYS A 86 -52.58 61.59 -25.78
N ARG A 87 -51.74 60.61 -25.48
CA ARG A 87 -50.58 60.73 -24.59
C ARG A 87 -49.34 60.28 -25.32
N TRP A 88 -48.27 61.08 -25.21
CA TRP A 88 -46.97 60.78 -25.82
C TRP A 88 -45.94 60.45 -24.74
N GLY A 89 -45.02 59.53 -25.03
CA GLY A 89 -43.95 59.12 -24.10
C GLY A 89 -44.24 57.79 -23.38
N ARG A 90 -43.93 57.70 -22.08
CA ARG A 90 -44.09 56.45 -21.32
C ARG A 90 -45.59 56.16 -21.13
N GLY A 91 -46.05 55.01 -21.63
CA GLY A 91 -47.48 54.69 -21.67
C GLY A 91 -48.24 55.45 -22.75
N ALA A 92 -47.59 55.68 -23.91
CA ALA A 92 -48.18 56.31 -25.09
C ALA A 92 -49.51 55.66 -25.46
N LEU A 93 -50.50 56.50 -25.74
CA LEU A 93 -51.90 56.09 -25.89
C LEU A 93 -52.59 57.01 -26.89
N ALA A 94 -53.43 56.44 -27.75
CA ALA A 94 -54.39 57.17 -28.55
C ALA A 94 -55.75 56.48 -28.38
N GLU A 95 -56.79 57.22 -27.99
CA GLU A 95 -58.16 56.70 -27.85
C GLU A 95 -59.16 57.71 -28.40
N VAL A 96 -60.18 57.21 -29.10
CA VAL A 96 -61.35 57.99 -29.53
C VAL A 96 -62.58 57.41 -28.84
N THR A 97 -63.30 58.26 -28.10
CA THR A 97 -64.55 57.91 -27.43
C THR A 97 -65.71 58.64 -28.10
N ARG A 98 -66.81 57.96 -28.43
CA ARG A 98 -68.07 58.59 -28.86
C ARG A 98 -69.14 58.35 -27.80
N SER A 99 -69.73 59.43 -27.28
CA SER A 99 -70.78 59.36 -26.25
C SER A 99 -70.43 58.45 -25.05
N GLY A 100 -69.19 58.53 -24.57
CA GLY A 100 -68.68 57.76 -23.43
C GLY A 100 -68.22 56.32 -23.72
N ARG A 101 -68.35 55.82 -24.95
CA ARG A 101 -67.83 54.50 -25.37
C ARG A 101 -66.60 54.65 -26.27
N ILE A 102 -65.56 53.86 -26.02
CA ILE A 102 -64.36 53.86 -26.87
C ILE A 102 -64.71 53.21 -28.20
N ILE A 103 -64.48 53.94 -29.30
CA ILE A 103 -64.76 53.48 -30.67
C ILE A 103 -63.49 53.19 -31.48
N ALA A 104 -62.32 53.68 -31.04
CA ALA A 104 -61.03 53.36 -31.65
C ALA A 104 -59.89 53.51 -30.62
N LYS A 105 -58.84 52.69 -30.74
CA LYS A 105 -57.61 52.77 -29.92
C LYS A 105 -56.35 52.60 -30.78
N GLY A 106 -55.23 53.14 -30.31
CA GLY A 106 -53.92 52.98 -30.96
C GLY A 106 -53.93 53.50 -32.39
N ASP A 107 -53.50 52.69 -33.35
CA ASP A 107 -53.38 53.10 -34.76
C ASP A 107 -54.76 53.34 -35.42
N GLU A 108 -55.84 52.67 -34.96
CA GLU A 108 -57.20 52.97 -35.42
C GLU A 108 -57.66 54.35 -34.95
N ALA A 109 -57.28 54.75 -33.73
CA ALA A 109 -57.54 56.10 -33.23
C ALA A 109 -56.75 57.15 -34.03
N GLU A 110 -55.51 56.85 -34.42
CA GLU A 110 -54.73 57.72 -35.32
C GLU A 110 -55.37 57.87 -36.69
N ALA A 111 -55.83 56.77 -37.29
CA ALA A 111 -56.52 56.78 -38.57
C ALA A 111 -57.83 57.59 -38.50
N PHE A 112 -58.60 57.45 -37.41
CA PHE A 112 -59.80 58.26 -37.18
C PHE A 112 -59.47 59.75 -37.08
N ILE A 113 -58.46 60.10 -36.27
CA ILE A 113 -58.06 61.50 -36.05
C ILE A 113 -57.52 62.13 -37.34
N ALA A 114 -56.71 61.39 -38.11
CA ALA A 114 -56.25 61.85 -39.43
C ALA A 114 -57.41 62.01 -40.42
N GLY A 115 -58.40 61.11 -40.38
CA GLY A 115 -59.61 61.20 -41.19
C GLY A 115 -60.45 62.46 -40.93
N LEU A 116 -60.31 63.09 -39.76
CA LEU A 116 -60.97 64.37 -39.45
C LEU A 116 -60.32 65.57 -40.19
N THR A 117 -59.10 65.41 -40.72
CA THR A 117 -58.31 66.48 -41.33
C THR A 117 -57.95 66.24 -42.81
N LEU A 118 -58.20 65.06 -43.40
CA LEU A 118 -58.06 64.83 -44.85
C LEU A 118 -59.39 65.12 -45.61
N PRO A 119 -59.37 65.85 -46.75
CA PRO A 119 -60.58 66.16 -47.50
C PRO A 119 -61.06 65.01 -48.40
N ALA A 120 -62.38 64.77 -48.38
CA ALA A 120 -63.10 64.37 -49.59
C ALA A 120 -63.03 65.56 -50.56
N ASP A 121 -62.60 65.26 -51.79
CA ASP A 121 -62.45 66.13 -52.97
C ASP A 121 -62.94 67.58 -52.85
N GLU A 122 -62.03 68.53 -53.15
CA GLU A 122 -62.18 69.99 -53.17
C GLU A 122 -61.88 70.72 -51.83
N GLY A 123 -60.59 71.04 -51.60
CA GLY A 123 -60.20 72.24 -50.84
C GLY A 123 -60.70 72.32 -49.38
N GLY A 124 -60.83 71.18 -48.70
CA GLY A 124 -61.23 71.12 -47.30
C GLY A 124 -60.20 71.68 -46.30
N PRO A 125 -60.63 71.97 -45.06
CA PRO A 125 -60.15 73.09 -44.24
C PRO A 125 -58.77 72.91 -43.59
N ALA A 126 -57.98 71.91 -43.99
CA ALA A 126 -56.66 71.65 -43.43
C ALA A 126 -55.61 72.71 -43.83
N GLY A 127 -55.84 73.47 -44.91
CA GLY A 127 -55.02 74.62 -45.31
C GLY A 127 -55.57 75.99 -44.90
N LEU A 128 -56.72 76.06 -44.23
CA LEU A 128 -57.42 77.32 -43.89
C LEU A 128 -57.65 77.52 -42.38
N LEU A 129 -57.07 76.67 -41.53
CA LEU A 129 -57.30 76.75 -40.09
C LEU A 129 -56.27 77.58 -39.31
N TRP A 130 -55.19 78.07 -39.94
CA TRP A 130 -54.18 78.91 -39.26
C TRP A 130 -53.56 79.96 -40.18
N VAL A 131 -53.93 81.23 -39.98
CA VAL A 131 -53.16 82.38 -40.48
C VAL A 131 -52.46 83.00 -39.29
N ARG A 132 -51.16 82.68 -39.12
CA ARG A 132 -50.32 83.16 -38.01
C ARG A 132 -49.17 83.98 -38.57
N GLN A 133 -48.89 85.11 -37.93
CA GLN A 133 -47.77 85.97 -38.26
C GLN A 133 -46.48 85.38 -37.64
N GLY A 134 -45.75 84.54 -38.40
CA GLY A 134 -44.41 84.05 -38.04
C GLY A 134 -44.25 82.51 -37.98
N LEU A 135 -43.10 82.03 -38.45
CA LEU A 135 -42.67 80.62 -38.52
C LEU A 135 -42.45 80.03 -37.12
N THR A 136 -42.97 78.82 -36.84
CA THR A 136 -42.58 78.01 -35.68
C THR A 136 -41.57 76.94 -36.10
N ALA A 137 -40.72 76.52 -35.15
CA ALA A 137 -39.62 75.55 -35.32
C ALA A 137 -40.07 74.11 -35.62
N LEU A 138 -41.29 73.90 -36.12
CA LEU A 138 -41.85 72.58 -36.44
C LEU A 138 -42.42 72.47 -37.86
N ASP A 139 -42.36 73.54 -38.67
CA ASP A 139 -42.80 73.53 -40.07
C ASP A 139 -41.63 73.82 -41.04
N GLU A 140 -41.09 72.76 -41.66
CA GLU A 140 -40.47 72.85 -42.98
C GLU A 140 -41.50 72.36 -44.02
N GLY A 141 -42.48 73.23 -44.34
CA GLY A 141 -43.54 72.98 -45.33
C GLY A 141 -43.30 73.73 -46.66
N SER A 142 -43.78 73.18 -47.78
CA SER A 142 -43.36 73.55 -49.16
C SER A 142 -44.06 74.80 -49.76
N SER A 143 -43.39 75.42 -50.75
CA SER A 143 -43.76 76.62 -51.55
C SER A 143 -45.20 76.72 -52.08
N LYS A 144 -45.95 75.62 -52.16
CA LYS A 144 -47.29 75.60 -52.75
C LYS A 144 -48.38 76.15 -51.81
N GLU A 145 -48.17 76.10 -50.50
CA GLU A 145 -49.15 76.53 -49.49
C GLU A 145 -49.15 78.05 -49.25
N GLN A 146 -48.02 78.74 -49.48
CA GLN A 146 -47.90 80.20 -49.34
C GLN A 146 -48.67 81.00 -50.40
N LYS A 147 -48.82 80.48 -51.63
CA LYS A 147 -49.47 81.21 -52.75
C LYS A 147 -51.01 81.26 -52.66
N ALA A 148 -51.65 80.30 -51.99
CA ALA A 148 -53.11 80.27 -51.85
C ALA A 148 -53.63 81.35 -50.88
N ALA A 149 -52.84 81.70 -49.85
CA ALA A 149 -53.22 82.68 -48.84
C ALA A 149 -53.18 84.15 -49.33
N GLU A 150 -52.39 84.46 -50.36
CA GLU A 150 -52.23 85.83 -50.87
C GLU A 150 -53.40 86.27 -51.77
N THR A 151 -54.02 85.33 -52.50
CA THR A 151 -55.10 85.62 -53.46
C THR A 151 -56.41 85.98 -52.75
N ALA A 152 -56.71 85.37 -51.60
CA ALA A 152 -57.91 85.67 -50.82
C ALA A 152 -57.90 87.08 -50.17
N ARG A 153 -56.72 87.72 -50.06
CA ARG A 153 -56.57 89.05 -49.44
C ARG A 153 -56.96 90.20 -50.37
N ARG A 154 -57.02 89.97 -51.69
CA ARG A 154 -57.21 91.03 -52.70
C ARG A 154 -58.69 91.34 -52.99
N ASP A 155 -59.59 90.37 -52.86
CA ASP A 155 -61.01 90.54 -53.20
C ASP A 155 -61.82 91.33 -52.16
N LEU A 156 -61.41 91.36 -50.89
CA LEU A 156 -62.15 92.04 -49.83
C LEU A 156 -62.02 93.58 -49.84
N MET A 157 -60.97 94.13 -50.46
CA MET A 157 -60.70 95.59 -50.46
C MET A 157 -61.39 96.33 -51.61
N SER A 158 -62.12 95.63 -52.50
CA SER A 158 -62.76 96.20 -53.69
C SER A 158 -64.23 96.61 -53.50
N SER A 159 -64.86 96.31 -52.35
CA SER A 159 -66.32 96.38 -52.19
C SER A 159 -66.87 97.61 -51.45
N VAL A 160 -66.02 98.56 -51.01
CA VAL A 160 -66.43 99.61 -50.04
C VAL A 160 -66.35 101.04 -50.60
N THR A 161 -65.87 101.25 -51.83
CA THR A 161 -65.61 102.59 -52.39
C THR A 161 -66.71 103.15 -53.31
N GLY A 162 -67.78 102.40 -53.62
CA GLY A 162 -68.73 102.76 -54.70
C GLY A 162 -69.97 103.59 -54.36
N GLU A 163 -70.33 103.81 -53.09
CA GLU A 163 -71.69 104.32 -52.76
C GLU A 163 -71.79 105.79 -52.29
N PHE A 164 -70.69 106.55 -52.21
CA PHE A 164 -70.75 107.91 -51.62
C PHE A 164 -70.76 109.10 -52.61
N GLU A 165 -70.72 108.86 -53.93
CA GLU A 165 -70.69 109.95 -54.95
C GLU A 165 -72.07 110.51 -55.34
N ALA A 166 -73.19 109.91 -54.93
CA ALA A 166 -74.52 110.26 -55.44
C ALA A 166 -75.27 111.40 -54.68
N LEU A 167 -74.71 111.98 -53.60
CA LEU A 167 -75.49 112.86 -52.69
C LEU A 167 -74.99 114.31 -52.54
N THR A 168 -74.07 114.80 -53.37
CA THR A 168 -73.35 116.05 -53.06
C THR A 168 -73.27 117.05 -54.23
N GLY A 169 -74.42 117.66 -54.56
CA GLY A 169 -74.53 118.74 -55.56
C GLY A 169 -73.75 120.02 -55.19
N GLY A 170 -72.51 120.10 -55.69
CA GLY A 170 -71.86 121.20 -56.44
C GLY A 170 -71.78 122.64 -55.91
N LYS A 171 -72.60 123.09 -54.96
CA LYS A 171 -72.51 124.46 -54.39
C LYS A 171 -72.75 124.53 -52.88
N ARG A 172 -73.53 123.59 -52.32
CA ARG A 172 -73.61 123.38 -50.86
C ARG A 172 -72.39 122.63 -50.34
N MET A 173 -71.90 121.65 -51.10
CA MET A 173 -70.68 120.91 -50.78
C MET A 173 -69.50 121.87 -50.68
N ASP A 174 -69.28 122.78 -51.63
CA ASP A 174 -68.17 123.73 -51.56
C ASP A 174 -68.19 124.62 -50.31
N ARG A 175 -69.38 125.03 -49.85
CA ARG A 175 -69.52 125.79 -48.59
C ARG A 175 -69.25 124.94 -47.36
N ALA A 176 -69.76 123.71 -47.34
CA ALA A 176 -69.49 122.76 -46.25
C ALA A 176 -68.02 122.35 -46.22
N LEU A 177 -67.40 122.13 -47.39
CA LEU A 177 -65.99 121.80 -47.54
C LEU A 177 -65.11 122.98 -47.15
N ALA A 178 -65.47 124.22 -47.52
CA ALA A 178 -64.74 125.42 -47.11
C ALA A 178 -64.82 125.63 -45.60
N ARG A 179 -66.00 125.45 -44.99
CA ARG A 179 -66.18 125.53 -43.54
C ARG A 179 -65.43 124.41 -42.81
N ALA A 180 -65.54 123.17 -43.28
CA ALA A 180 -64.82 122.03 -42.72
C ALA A 180 -63.30 122.19 -42.89
N ARG A 181 -62.82 122.74 -44.01
CA ARG A 181 -61.40 123.09 -44.20
C ARG A 181 -60.98 124.17 -43.22
N ALA A 182 -61.78 125.23 -43.02
CA ALA A 182 -61.45 126.28 -42.05
C ALA A 182 -61.43 125.76 -40.60
N GLU A 183 -62.42 124.96 -40.19
CA GLU A 183 -62.48 124.32 -38.87
C GLU A 183 -61.31 123.33 -38.68
N ARG A 184 -60.95 122.58 -39.73
CA ARG A 184 -59.77 121.69 -39.73
C ARG A 184 -58.46 122.46 -39.66
N ASP A 185 -58.29 123.52 -40.45
CA ASP A 185 -57.06 124.33 -40.51
C ASP A 185 -56.84 125.13 -39.20
N ALA A 186 -57.92 125.36 -38.42
CA ALA A 186 -57.84 125.87 -37.05
C ALA A 186 -57.25 124.82 -36.07
N LEU A 187 -57.49 123.53 -36.29
CA LEU A 187 -57.08 122.44 -35.39
C LEU A 187 -55.79 121.73 -35.82
N VAL A 188 -55.52 121.67 -37.12
CA VAL A 188 -54.50 120.81 -37.73
C VAL A 188 -53.73 121.57 -38.82
N THR A 189 -52.42 121.35 -38.87
CA THR A 189 -51.52 121.76 -39.96
C THR A 189 -51.16 120.57 -40.83
N GLN A 190 -50.48 120.77 -41.97
CA GLN A 190 -50.00 119.67 -42.82
C GLN A 190 -49.12 118.65 -42.08
N ARG A 191 -48.48 119.02 -40.95
CA ARG A 191 -47.61 118.15 -40.16
C ARG A 191 -48.28 117.59 -38.88
N GLY A 192 -49.59 117.75 -38.73
CA GLY A 192 -50.34 117.29 -37.55
C GLY A 192 -50.97 118.44 -36.76
N ALA A 193 -51.40 118.19 -35.51
CA ALA A 193 -52.10 119.18 -34.69
C ALA A 193 -51.38 120.54 -34.66
N ARG A 194 -52.15 121.62 -34.78
CA ARG A 194 -51.58 122.97 -34.78
C ARG A 194 -50.99 123.27 -33.39
N ALA A 195 -49.71 123.61 -33.34
CA ALA A 195 -49.00 123.87 -32.09
C ALA A 195 -49.72 124.98 -31.28
N GLY A 196 -50.10 124.67 -30.04
CA GLY A 196 -50.86 125.56 -29.15
C GLY A 196 -52.36 125.66 -29.45
N GLY A 197 -52.88 124.92 -30.44
CA GLY A 197 -54.30 124.82 -30.73
C GLY A 197 -55.02 123.79 -29.85
N ALA A 198 -56.35 123.81 -29.85
CA ALA A 198 -57.17 122.94 -28.98
C ALA A 198 -56.85 121.44 -29.09
N LEU A 199 -56.52 120.95 -30.31
CA LEU A 199 -56.16 119.56 -30.54
C LEU A 199 -54.79 119.19 -29.93
N ASP A 200 -53.78 120.06 -30.05
CA ASP A 200 -52.45 119.86 -29.45
C ASP A 200 -52.54 119.86 -27.92
N THR A 201 -53.36 120.73 -27.33
CA THR A 201 -53.63 120.75 -25.88
C THR A 201 -54.27 119.46 -25.40
N ALA A 202 -55.31 118.97 -26.09
CA ALA A 202 -55.99 117.73 -25.73
C ALA A 202 -55.05 116.50 -25.88
N GLN A 203 -54.26 116.45 -26.95
CA GLN A 203 -53.28 115.38 -27.16
C GLN A 203 -52.19 115.36 -26.08
N LYS A 204 -51.68 116.53 -25.69
CA LYS A 204 -50.72 116.66 -24.58
C LYS A 204 -51.33 116.25 -23.24
N GLN A 205 -52.59 116.60 -22.97
CA GLN A 205 -53.30 116.19 -21.75
C GLN A 205 -53.50 114.68 -21.70
N VAL A 206 -53.94 114.04 -22.79
CA VAL A 206 -54.08 112.58 -22.86
C VAL A 206 -52.73 111.91 -22.61
N LYS A 207 -51.66 112.39 -23.27
CA LYS A 207 -50.31 111.84 -23.05
C LYS A 207 -49.85 111.97 -21.60
N ALA A 208 -50.02 113.15 -21.00
CA ALA A 208 -49.65 113.40 -19.60
C ALA A 208 -50.44 112.51 -18.63
N LEU A 209 -51.75 112.34 -18.86
CA LEU A 209 -52.60 111.45 -18.05
C LEU A 209 -52.22 109.97 -18.22
N GLN A 210 -51.86 109.55 -19.44
CA GLN A 210 -51.41 108.19 -19.73
C GLN A 210 -50.10 107.89 -18.98
N GLU A 211 -49.13 108.79 -19.05
CA GLU A 211 -47.85 108.67 -18.33
C GLU A 211 -48.08 108.63 -16.80
N HIS A 212 -49.01 109.43 -16.29
CA HIS A 212 -49.39 109.40 -14.86
C HIS A 212 -50.07 108.08 -14.45
N HIS A 213 -50.98 107.57 -15.28
CA HIS A 213 -51.65 106.29 -15.05
C HIS A 213 -50.64 105.14 -15.00
N ASP A 214 -49.71 105.10 -15.96
CA ASP A 214 -48.73 104.02 -16.06
C ASP A 214 -47.73 104.06 -14.89
N ALA A 215 -47.28 105.26 -14.49
CA ALA A 215 -46.43 105.44 -13.32
C ALA A 215 -47.12 104.99 -12.02
N LEU A 216 -48.40 105.36 -11.82
CA LEU A 216 -49.18 104.96 -10.65
C LEU A 216 -49.49 103.46 -10.65
N SER A 217 -49.80 102.87 -11.81
CA SER A 217 -50.05 101.44 -11.96
C SER A 217 -48.81 100.61 -11.62
N ALA A 218 -47.64 101.00 -12.13
CA ALA A 218 -46.37 100.36 -11.79
C ALA A 218 -46.06 100.45 -10.29
N LYS A 219 -46.35 101.60 -9.66
CA LYS A 219 -46.18 101.78 -8.21
C LYS A 219 -47.13 100.90 -7.39
N ALA A 220 -48.39 100.79 -7.82
CA ALA A 220 -49.39 99.95 -7.17
C ALA A 220 -49.03 98.46 -7.25
N ALA A 221 -48.53 98.00 -8.40
CA ALA A 221 -48.05 96.62 -8.57
C ALA A 221 -46.90 96.28 -7.62
N ARG A 222 -45.86 97.13 -7.56
CA ARG A 222 -44.72 96.96 -6.64
C ARG A 222 -45.14 96.94 -5.17
N LEU A 223 -46.06 97.82 -4.77
CA LEU A 223 -46.56 97.85 -3.39
C LEU A 223 -47.37 96.60 -3.04
N ARG A 224 -48.19 96.09 -3.97
CA ARG A 224 -48.93 94.83 -3.76
C ARG A 224 -47.97 93.66 -3.55
N GLU A 225 -46.96 93.53 -4.41
CA GLU A 225 -45.95 92.48 -4.29
C GLU A 225 -45.19 92.56 -2.95
N ALA A 226 -44.76 93.76 -2.55
CA ALA A 226 -44.08 93.96 -1.28
C ALA A 226 -44.98 93.62 -0.07
N LEU A 227 -46.28 93.92 -0.13
CA LEU A 227 -47.25 93.57 0.91
C LEU A 227 -47.48 92.06 1.00
N ASP A 228 -47.55 91.36 -0.13
CA ASP A 228 -47.71 89.91 -0.16
C ASP A 228 -46.44 89.20 0.35
N GLN A 229 -45.25 89.67 -0.06
CA GLN A 229 -43.98 89.19 0.52
C GLN A 229 -43.92 89.43 2.02
N ARG A 230 -44.36 90.59 2.51
CA ARG A 230 -44.42 90.88 3.95
C ARG A 230 -45.40 89.97 4.68
N ARG A 231 -46.61 89.74 4.13
CA ARG A 231 -47.61 88.82 4.71
C ARG A 231 -47.07 87.39 4.79
N HIS A 232 -46.42 86.92 3.73
CA HIS A 232 -45.79 85.61 3.71
C HIS A 232 -44.71 85.49 4.78
N LYS A 233 -43.74 86.42 4.80
CA LYS A 233 -42.67 86.43 5.81
C LYS A 233 -43.20 86.54 7.25
N ARG A 234 -44.29 87.28 7.48
CA ARG A 234 -44.88 87.42 8.82
C ARG A 234 -45.57 86.14 9.28
N ARG A 235 -46.26 85.42 8.39
CA ARG A 235 -46.82 84.09 8.67
C ARG A 235 -45.71 83.09 8.96
N THR A 236 -44.66 83.05 8.14
CA THR A 236 -43.51 82.17 8.39
C THR A 236 -42.82 82.47 9.72
N LEU A 237 -42.70 83.75 10.09
CA LEU A 237 -42.17 84.14 11.40
C LEU A 237 -43.11 83.71 12.54
N GLU A 238 -44.42 83.93 12.41
CA GLU A 238 -45.44 83.49 13.38
C GLU A 238 -45.38 81.95 13.58
N ASP A 239 -45.26 81.17 12.49
CA ASP A 239 -45.13 79.70 12.54
C ASP A 239 -43.81 79.22 13.17
N LEU A 240 -42.70 79.94 12.94
CA LEU A 240 -41.37 79.59 13.48
C LEU A 240 -41.19 80.03 14.94
N SER A 241 -41.85 81.11 15.35
CA SER A 241 -41.74 81.71 16.69
C SER A 241 -42.84 81.27 17.67
N ASP A 242 -43.71 80.33 17.28
CA ASP A 242 -44.66 79.71 18.19
C ASP A 242 -43.90 79.01 19.34
N PRO A 243 -44.03 79.50 20.59
CA PRO A 243 -43.30 78.96 21.73
C PRO A 243 -43.69 77.52 22.08
N VAL A 244 -44.89 77.06 21.70
CA VAL A 244 -45.33 75.67 21.94
C VAL A 244 -44.60 74.73 21.00
N GLU A 245 -44.58 75.04 19.71
CA GLU A 245 -43.87 74.27 18.68
C GLU A 245 -42.34 74.26 18.89
N ALA A 246 -41.75 75.38 19.31
CA ALA A 246 -40.33 75.44 19.66
C ALA A 246 -39.99 74.54 20.87
N ARG A 247 -40.87 74.49 21.87
CA ARG A 247 -40.72 73.60 23.03
C ARG A 247 -40.89 72.14 22.63
N ASP A 248 -41.90 71.79 21.85
CA ASP A 248 -42.14 70.43 21.36
C ASP A 248 -40.95 69.87 20.54
N ARG A 249 -40.31 70.70 19.70
CA ARG A 249 -39.10 70.31 18.96
C ARG A 249 -37.92 70.02 19.89
N THR A 250 -37.75 70.85 20.94
CA THR A 250 -36.70 70.69 21.94
C THR A 250 -36.93 69.46 22.82
N ASP A 251 -38.18 69.22 23.22
CA ASP A 251 -38.59 68.05 24.01
C ASP A 251 -38.40 66.75 23.20
N ARG A 252 -38.79 66.73 21.91
CA ARG A 252 -38.54 65.59 21.00
C ARG A 252 -37.06 65.32 20.80
N LEU A 253 -36.22 66.35 20.67
CA LEU A 253 -34.77 66.18 20.57
C LEU A 253 -34.20 65.58 21.86
N THR A 254 -34.61 66.09 23.02
CA THR A 254 -34.16 65.60 24.33
C THR A 254 -34.57 64.13 24.52
N GLN A 255 -35.81 63.76 24.19
CA GLN A 255 -36.29 62.38 24.24
C GLN A 255 -35.53 61.46 23.27
N ALA A 256 -35.23 61.92 22.05
CA ALA A 256 -34.46 61.15 21.08
C ALA A 256 -32.99 60.97 21.52
N GLN A 257 -32.40 61.98 22.16
CA GLN A 257 -31.05 61.90 22.74
C GLN A 257 -30.98 60.91 23.90
N THR A 258 -31.93 60.95 24.83
CA THR A 258 -31.96 60.02 25.97
C THR A 258 -32.21 58.58 25.52
N ALA A 259 -33.13 58.36 24.56
CA ALA A 259 -33.38 57.05 23.98
C ALA A 259 -32.15 56.49 23.23
N PHE A 260 -31.47 57.32 22.43
CA PHE A 260 -30.25 56.91 21.73
C PHE A 260 -29.10 56.59 22.70
N ALA A 261 -28.85 57.43 23.71
CA ALA A 261 -27.82 57.16 24.72
C ALA A 261 -28.13 55.89 25.54
N ALA A 262 -29.40 55.62 25.85
CA ALA A 262 -29.81 54.37 26.49
C ALA A 262 -29.55 53.15 25.58
N ALA A 263 -29.87 53.26 24.29
CA ALA A 263 -29.61 52.20 23.31
C ALA A 263 -28.12 51.95 23.08
N GLU A 264 -27.27 52.99 23.07
CA GLU A 264 -25.81 52.85 22.98
C GLU A 264 -25.25 52.10 24.19
N ARG A 265 -25.62 52.49 25.42
CA ARG A 265 -25.19 51.77 26.64
C ARG A 265 -25.63 50.32 26.63
N HIS A 266 -26.85 50.04 26.16
CA HIS A 266 -27.35 48.67 26.03
C HIS A 266 -26.54 47.86 25.01
N ALA A 267 -26.23 48.45 23.86
CA ALA A 267 -25.40 47.81 22.84
C ALA A 267 -23.98 47.53 23.33
N GLU A 268 -23.38 48.43 24.12
CA GLU A 268 -22.09 48.21 24.78
C GLU A 268 -22.16 47.08 25.83
N ALA A 269 -23.19 47.07 26.67
CA ALA A 269 -23.42 46.00 27.65
C ALA A 269 -23.60 44.63 26.96
N LEU A 270 -24.34 44.59 25.84
CA LEU A 270 -24.52 43.38 25.05
C LEU A 270 -23.21 42.89 24.41
N ARG A 271 -22.37 43.80 23.91
CA ARG A 271 -21.03 43.45 23.41
C ARG A 271 -20.14 42.88 24.53
N ALA A 272 -20.19 43.47 25.72
CA ALA A 272 -19.43 42.98 26.87
C ALA A 272 -19.84 41.55 27.28
N THR A 273 -21.15 41.27 27.38
CA THR A 273 -21.63 39.92 27.70
C THR A 273 -21.38 38.92 26.57
N THR A 274 -21.42 39.36 25.31
CA THR A 274 -21.01 38.52 24.15
C THR A 274 -19.54 38.10 24.29
N ALA A 275 -18.65 39.04 24.61
CA ALA A 275 -17.23 38.75 24.80
C ALA A 275 -16.99 37.82 26.00
N GLN A 276 -17.73 38.01 27.11
CA GLN A 276 -17.67 37.12 28.27
C GLN A 276 -18.15 35.70 27.94
N MET A 277 -19.25 35.56 27.20
CA MET A 277 -19.74 34.25 26.73
C MET A 277 -18.70 33.55 25.85
N GLN A 278 -18.07 34.26 24.92
CA GLN A 278 -17.03 33.71 24.06
C GLN A 278 -15.80 33.26 24.87
N ALA A 279 -15.36 34.07 25.84
CA ALA A 279 -14.26 33.72 26.73
C ALA A 279 -14.58 32.48 27.58
N ALA A 280 -15.78 32.41 28.17
CA ALA A 280 -16.23 31.26 28.94
C ALA A 280 -16.37 29.98 28.08
N THR A 281 -16.81 30.12 26.83
CA THR A 281 -16.87 29.01 25.86
C THR A 281 -15.48 28.45 25.58
N LEU A 282 -14.51 29.33 25.27
CA LEU A 282 -13.12 28.94 25.03
C LEU A 282 -12.49 28.28 26.27
N ALA A 283 -12.78 28.79 27.47
CA ALA A 283 -12.32 28.19 28.72
C ALA A 283 -12.88 26.78 28.92
N ARG A 284 -14.18 26.57 28.68
CA ARG A 284 -14.84 25.25 28.77
C ARG A 284 -14.27 24.28 27.73
N ASP A 285 -14.09 24.72 26.50
CA ASP A 285 -13.52 23.89 25.42
C ASP A 285 -12.06 23.50 25.73
N SER A 286 -11.25 24.43 26.23
CA SER A 286 -9.87 24.16 26.65
C SER A 286 -9.82 23.14 27.80
N ALA A 287 -10.65 23.31 28.84
CA ALA A 287 -10.73 22.38 29.95
C ALA A 287 -11.17 20.97 29.48
N ALA A 288 -12.19 20.89 28.63
CA ALA A 288 -12.65 19.63 28.05
C ALA A 288 -11.57 18.92 27.21
N GLN A 289 -10.81 19.68 26.41
CA GLN A 289 -9.68 19.15 25.64
C GLN A 289 -8.57 18.62 26.55
N GLN A 290 -8.24 19.31 27.63
CA GLN A 290 -7.23 18.86 28.59
C GLN A 290 -7.67 17.59 29.34
N ILE A 291 -8.93 17.53 29.79
CA ILE A 291 -9.51 16.32 30.41
C ILE A 291 -9.42 15.13 29.45
N ALA A 292 -9.86 15.31 28.20
CA ALA A 292 -9.82 14.26 27.19
C ALA A 292 -8.38 13.81 26.88
N ARG A 293 -7.44 14.77 26.76
CA ARG A 293 -6.01 14.49 26.57
C ARG A 293 -5.44 13.69 27.72
N ARG A 294 -5.70 14.08 28.98
CA ARG A 294 -5.25 13.36 30.17
C ARG A 294 -5.80 11.94 30.20
N ALA A 295 -7.11 11.79 29.97
CA ALA A 295 -7.76 10.47 29.98
C ALA A 295 -7.18 9.53 28.92
N ARG A 296 -6.83 10.06 27.73
CA ARG A 296 -6.14 9.31 26.68
C ARG A 296 -4.74 8.89 27.12
N LEU A 297 -3.91 9.84 27.57
CA LEU A 297 -2.54 9.56 28.00
C LEU A 297 -2.50 8.56 29.16
N HIS A 298 -3.43 8.65 30.10
CA HIS A 298 -3.56 7.68 31.19
C HIS A 298 -3.86 6.27 30.68
N ARG A 299 -4.78 6.11 29.71
CA ARG A 299 -5.05 4.80 29.10
C ARG A 299 -3.85 4.26 28.34
N ASP A 300 -3.16 5.12 27.58
CA ASP A 300 -1.98 4.73 26.81
C ASP A 300 -0.83 4.31 27.75
N ALA A 301 -0.59 5.05 28.83
CA ALA A 301 0.39 4.71 29.87
C ALA A 301 0.04 3.41 30.59
N ALA A 302 -1.23 3.20 30.96
CA ALA A 302 -1.69 1.96 31.59
C ALA A 302 -1.52 0.73 30.67
N ARG A 303 -1.80 0.88 29.37
CA ARG A 303 -1.57 -0.16 28.38
C ARG A 303 -0.08 -0.48 28.23
N LEU A 304 0.76 0.56 28.10
CA LEU A 304 2.21 0.38 28.02
C LEU A 304 2.78 -0.27 29.27
N ALA A 305 2.23 0.00 30.45
CA ALA A 305 2.62 -0.66 31.70
C ALA A 305 2.28 -2.16 31.69
N GLN A 306 1.11 -2.54 31.16
CA GLN A 306 0.74 -3.95 30.99
C GLN A 306 1.63 -4.66 29.96
N ASP A 307 1.85 -4.04 28.81
CA ASP A 307 2.71 -4.57 27.75
C ASP A 307 4.17 -4.72 28.26
N LEU A 308 4.66 -3.76 29.05
CA LEU A 308 5.98 -3.82 29.69
C LEU A 308 6.07 -4.98 30.69
N ALA A 309 5.05 -5.20 31.51
CA ALA A 309 5.03 -6.31 32.47
C ALA A 309 5.13 -7.66 31.74
N LEU A 310 4.35 -7.85 30.66
CA LEU A 310 4.42 -9.06 29.84
C LEU A 310 5.79 -9.23 29.16
N ALA A 311 6.37 -8.14 28.65
CA ALA A 311 7.70 -8.16 28.04
C ALA A 311 8.81 -8.43 29.06
N ALA A 312 8.68 -7.94 30.29
CA ALA A 312 9.60 -8.21 31.39
C ALA A 312 9.55 -9.69 31.78
N ASP A 313 8.36 -10.27 31.96
CA ASP A 313 8.19 -11.69 32.25
C ASP A 313 8.78 -12.57 31.14
N LEU A 314 8.57 -12.21 29.87
CA LEU A 314 9.13 -12.93 28.73
C LEU A 314 10.67 -12.81 28.69
N ALA A 315 11.22 -11.62 28.98
CA ALA A 315 12.66 -11.40 29.05
C ALA A 315 13.31 -12.25 30.17
N ASP A 316 12.66 -12.36 31.32
CA ASP A 316 13.15 -13.18 32.43
C ASP A 316 13.08 -14.68 32.11
N GLN A 317 11.98 -15.15 31.51
CA GLN A 317 11.82 -16.54 31.07
C GLN A 317 12.87 -16.94 30.03
N THR A 318 13.05 -16.12 29.00
CA THR A 318 14.02 -16.39 27.92
C THR A 318 15.45 -16.29 28.42
N SER A 319 15.75 -15.37 29.35
CA SER A 319 17.05 -15.28 30.03
C SER A 319 17.36 -16.54 30.85
N ALA A 320 16.38 -17.04 31.62
CA ALA A 320 16.52 -18.30 32.35
C ALA A 320 16.74 -19.50 31.42
N GLN A 321 16.03 -19.55 30.28
CA GLN A 321 16.22 -20.59 29.26
C GLN A 321 17.60 -20.51 28.59
N ALA A 322 18.13 -19.31 28.35
CA ALA A 322 19.47 -19.11 27.84
C ALA A 322 20.53 -19.62 28.85
N ALA A 323 20.39 -19.29 30.13
CA ALA A 323 21.27 -19.79 31.18
C ALA A 323 21.22 -21.33 31.33
N GLN A 324 20.02 -21.91 31.24
CA GLN A 324 19.84 -23.36 31.25
C GLN A 324 20.51 -24.03 30.03
N SER A 325 20.36 -23.43 28.85
CA SER A 325 20.95 -23.95 27.61
C SER A 325 22.48 -23.86 27.62
N GLU A 326 23.05 -22.80 28.22
CA GLU A 326 24.48 -22.68 28.45
C GLU A 326 24.99 -23.76 29.42
N THR A 327 24.26 -24.01 30.51
CA THR A 327 24.58 -25.10 31.45
C THR A 327 24.54 -26.48 30.76
N ALA A 328 23.54 -26.70 29.90
CA ALA A 328 23.41 -27.93 29.12
C ALA A 328 24.57 -28.11 28.11
N LEU A 329 25.02 -27.02 27.48
CA LEU A 329 26.20 -27.04 26.60
C LEU A 329 27.47 -27.41 27.36
N GLN A 330 27.66 -26.83 28.56
CA GLN A 330 28.81 -27.18 29.41
C GLN A 330 28.79 -28.65 29.83
N ALA A 331 27.61 -29.18 30.20
CA ALA A 331 27.45 -30.58 30.54
C ALA A 331 27.73 -31.51 29.34
N ALA A 332 27.17 -31.21 28.16
CA ALA A 332 27.43 -31.98 26.94
C ALA A 332 28.92 -31.95 26.55
N THR A 333 29.58 -30.80 26.70
CA THR A 333 31.01 -30.66 26.39
C THR A 333 31.87 -31.52 27.31
N ARG A 334 31.55 -31.57 28.61
CA ARG A 334 32.23 -32.47 29.57
C ARG A 334 32.01 -33.94 29.21
N GLN A 335 30.76 -34.32 28.90
CA GLN A 335 30.45 -35.68 28.49
C GLN A 335 31.20 -36.10 27.21
N ALA A 336 31.36 -35.20 26.24
CA ALA A 336 32.17 -35.47 25.05
C ALA A 336 33.66 -35.67 25.40
N GLN A 337 34.22 -34.84 26.28
CA GLN A 337 35.60 -35.02 26.76
C GLN A 337 35.82 -36.36 27.46
N ASP A 338 34.86 -36.76 28.30
CA ASP A 338 34.89 -38.06 28.99
C ASP A 338 34.78 -39.22 27.99
N ALA A 339 33.88 -39.11 27.01
CA ALA A 339 33.70 -40.12 25.96
C ALA A 339 34.95 -40.26 25.08
N HIS A 340 35.60 -39.16 24.70
CA HIS A 340 36.87 -39.19 23.96
C HIS A 340 38.00 -39.81 24.79
N THR A 341 38.05 -39.55 26.10
CA THR A 341 39.04 -40.16 27.00
C THR A 341 38.80 -41.66 27.15
N ALA A 342 37.55 -42.08 27.34
CA ALA A 342 37.16 -43.49 27.39
C ALA A 342 37.47 -44.21 26.07
N ARG A 343 37.16 -43.59 24.93
CA ARG A 343 37.51 -44.13 23.61
C ARG A 343 39.02 -44.37 23.48
N ARG A 344 39.87 -43.41 23.85
CA ARG A 344 41.33 -43.58 23.80
C ARG A 344 41.81 -44.77 24.64
N ALA A 345 41.23 -44.96 25.83
CA ALA A 345 41.56 -46.10 26.68
C ALA A 345 41.11 -47.45 26.05
N LEU A 346 39.96 -47.47 25.38
CA LEU A 346 39.45 -48.65 24.67
C LEU A 346 40.30 -48.97 23.42
N ASP A 347 40.71 -47.96 22.66
CA ASP A 347 41.62 -48.13 21.52
C ASP A 347 43.00 -48.66 21.98
N GLN A 348 43.50 -48.23 23.14
CA GLN A 348 44.71 -48.78 23.74
C GLN A 348 44.55 -50.25 24.15
N ARG A 349 43.42 -50.62 24.74
CA ARG A 349 43.09 -52.02 25.07
C ARG A 349 43.03 -52.91 23.83
N LEU A 350 42.39 -52.45 22.76
CA LEU A 350 42.36 -53.16 21.48
C LEU A 350 43.76 -53.38 20.91
N ASN A 351 44.59 -52.34 20.88
CA ASN A 351 45.97 -52.46 20.41
C ASN A 351 46.80 -53.44 21.25
N ALA A 352 46.59 -53.46 22.58
CA ALA A 352 47.24 -54.43 23.46
C ALA A 352 46.76 -55.87 23.18
N ALA A 353 45.45 -56.09 23.04
CA ALA A 353 44.86 -57.39 22.73
C ALA A 353 45.35 -57.93 21.37
N LEU A 354 45.39 -57.10 20.32
CA LEU A 354 45.91 -57.49 19.00
C LEU A 354 47.39 -57.87 19.05
N ARG A 355 48.22 -57.10 19.77
CA ARG A 355 49.65 -57.41 19.95
C ARG A 355 49.85 -58.71 20.71
N ALA A 356 49.07 -58.95 21.76
CA ALA A 356 49.17 -60.16 22.55
C ALA A 356 48.72 -61.40 21.74
N ALA A 357 47.62 -61.31 20.99
CA ALA A 357 47.15 -62.38 20.10
C ALA A 357 48.17 -62.71 18.98
N ALA A 358 48.78 -61.69 18.37
CA ALA A 358 49.83 -61.89 17.37
C ALA A 358 51.05 -62.62 17.95
N ARG A 359 51.49 -62.24 19.16
CA ARG A 359 52.58 -62.93 19.87
C ARG A 359 52.23 -64.35 20.27
N GLN A 360 51.00 -64.61 20.74
CA GLN A 360 50.55 -65.96 21.08
C GLN A 360 50.54 -66.88 19.84
N SER A 361 50.06 -66.38 18.69
CA SER A 361 50.13 -67.11 17.42
C SER A 361 51.58 -67.42 17.01
N GLN A 362 52.48 -66.45 17.18
CA GLN A 362 53.91 -66.63 16.93
C GLN A 362 54.53 -67.69 17.86
N GLN A 363 54.22 -67.66 19.16
CA GLN A 363 54.68 -68.64 20.14
C GLN A 363 54.17 -70.05 19.83
N ALA A 364 52.88 -70.21 19.49
CA ALA A 364 52.31 -71.49 19.10
C ALA A 364 53.02 -72.05 17.86
N ARG A 365 53.25 -71.22 16.84
CA ARG A 365 54.01 -71.59 15.65
C ARG A 365 55.45 -71.96 15.97
N HIS A 366 56.13 -71.21 16.84
CA HIS A 366 57.48 -71.53 17.29
C HIS A 366 57.52 -72.87 18.04
N ALA A 367 56.56 -73.14 18.92
CA ALA A 367 56.47 -74.41 19.66
C ALA A 367 56.25 -75.61 18.73
N ASP A 368 55.40 -75.47 17.71
CA ASP A 368 55.18 -76.52 16.71
C ASP A 368 56.42 -76.75 15.83
N LEU A 369 57.07 -75.68 15.37
CA LEU A 369 58.34 -75.78 14.62
C LEU A 369 59.47 -76.39 15.45
N SER A 370 59.57 -76.00 16.72
CA SER A 370 60.56 -76.55 17.66
C SER A 370 60.33 -78.04 17.90
N ARG A 371 59.07 -78.46 18.09
CA ARG A 371 58.71 -79.88 18.21
C ARG A 371 59.06 -80.67 16.95
N ALA A 372 58.75 -80.11 15.77
CA ALA A 372 59.11 -80.71 14.50
C ALA A 372 60.63 -80.81 14.30
N LEU A 373 61.38 -79.78 14.72
CA LEU A 373 62.84 -79.76 14.67
C LEU A 373 63.45 -80.84 15.56
N THR A 374 63.03 -80.94 16.82
CA THR A 374 63.51 -81.99 17.73
C THR A 374 63.24 -83.39 17.19
N GLN A 375 62.04 -83.62 16.63
CA GLN A 375 61.70 -84.90 16.00
C GLN A 375 62.56 -85.18 14.76
N ALA A 376 62.76 -84.18 13.89
CA ALA A 376 63.59 -84.32 12.69
C ALA A 376 65.07 -84.58 13.04
N GLU A 377 65.63 -83.90 14.04
CA GLU A 377 67.00 -84.12 14.54
C GLU A 377 67.16 -85.53 15.13
N ALA A 378 66.17 -86.02 15.88
CA ALA A 378 66.16 -87.40 16.38
C ALA A 378 66.13 -88.44 15.23
N LEU A 379 65.39 -88.17 14.15
CA LEU A 379 65.42 -89.04 12.96
C LEU A 379 66.78 -88.97 12.25
N VAL A 380 67.36 -87.78 12.09
CA VAL A 380 68.68 -87.62 11.45
C VAL A 380 69.76 -88.39 12.19
N THR A 381 69.73 -88.41 13.53
CA THR A 381 70.72 -89.16 14.33
C THR A 381 70.57 -90.68 14.23
N THR A 382 69.36 -91.19 13.97
CA THR A 382 69.09 -92.64 13.81
C THR A 382 69.24 -93.13 12.37
N LEU A 383 69.21 -92.24 11.36
CA LEU A 383 69.35 -92.62 9.95
C LEU A 383 70.63 -93.40 9.62
N PRO A 384 71.84 -93.05 10.12
CA PRO A 384 73.06 -93.82 9.82
C PRO A 384 72.98 -95.27 10.30
N SER A 385 72.47 -95.51 11.51
CA SER A 385 72.34 -96.86 12.06
C SER A 385 71.24 -97.66 11.35
N LEU A 386 70.12 -97.03 10.99
CA LEU A 386 69.07 -97.65 10.18
C LEU A 386 69.57 -98.01 8.76
N ARG A 387 70.34 -97.13 8.12
CA ARG A 387 70.98 -97.41 6.82
C ARG A 387 71.95 -98.56 6.89
N GLN A 388 72.77 -98.61 7.94
CA GLN A 388 73.70 -99.71 8.18
C GLN A 388 72.95 -101.03 8.39
N ALA A 389 71.92 -101.04 9.24
CA ALA A 389 71.10 -102.22 9.51
C ALA A 389 70.35 -102.71 8.26
N ALA A 390 69.86 -101.80 7.42
CA ALA A 390 69.21 -102.11 6.14
C ALA A 390 70.17 -102.67 5.07
N ALA A 391 71.48 -102.52 5.25
CA ALA A 391 72.50 -103.04 4.33
C ALA A 391 73.15 -104.37 4.81
N LEU A 392 72.89 -104.78 6.05
CA LEU A 392 73.47 -105.98 6.65
C LEU A 392 72.64 -107.23 6.36
N GLY A 393 73.32 -108.32 6.00
CA GLY A 393 72.70 -109.61 5.71
C GLY A 393 72.14 -109.76 4.29
N PRO A 394 71.66 -110.95 3.94
CA PRO A 394 71.15 -111.26 2.62
C PRO A 394 69.90 -110.43 2.32
N ASP A 395 69.83 -109.87 1.10
CA ASP A 395 68.59 -109.29 0.59
C ASP A 395 67.55 -110.39 0.28
N ALA A 396 66.33 -110.00 -0.08
CA ALA A 396 65.25 -110.94 -0.34
C ALA A 396 65.64 -112.01 -1.38
N LEU A 397 66.36 -111.62 -2.44
CA LEU A 397 66.81 -112.53 -3.50
C LEU A 397 67.88 -113.49 -3.01
N SER A 398 68.85 -113.01 -2.25
CA SER A 398 69.93 -113.82 -1.69
C SER A 398 69.42 -114.78 -0.62
N ALA A 399 68.48 -114.35 0.21
CA ALA A 399 67.83 -115.20 1.22
C ALA A 399 67.04 -116.33 0.54
N GLN A 400 66.32 -116.01 -0.54
CA GLN A 400 65.61 -117.01 -1.34
C GLN A 400 66.58 -118.00 -2.01
N ALA A 401 67.71 -117.53 -2.54
CA ALA A 401 68.73 -118.40 -3.11
C ALA A 401 69.36 -119.36 -2.07
N ILE A 402 69.57 -118.90 -0.84
CA ILE A 402 70.04 -119.75 0.28
C ILE A 402 68.99 -120.81 0.64
N ASP A 403 67.70 -120.42 0.69
CA ASP A 403 66.60 -121.35 0.95
C ASP A 403 66.44 -122.41 -0.15
N ASP A 404 66.60 -122.01 -1.41
CA ASP A 404 66.60 -122.91 -2.56
C ASP A 404 67.77 -123.90 -2.50
N ALA A 405 68.98 -123.43 -2.16
CA ALA A 405 70.16 -124.27 -1.99
C ALA A 405 70.01 -125.25 -0.81
N GLN A 406 69.43 -124.82 0.32
CA GLN A 406 69.13 -125.69 1.45
C GLN A 406 68.15 -126.80 1.08
N ARG A 407 67.09 -126.45 0.33
CA ARG A 407 66.12 -127.45 -0.17
C ARG A 407 66.76 -128.41 -1.16
N ALA A 408 67.61 -127.92 -2.05
CA ALA A 408 68.36 -128.75 -2.99
C ALA A 408 69.31 -129.73 -2.29
N LEU A 409 69.99 -129.30 -1.22
CA LEU A 409 70.84 -130.17 -0.41
C LEU A 409 70.02 -131.26 0.30
N GLN A 410 68.94 -130.90 0.97
CA GLN A 410 68.06 -131.85 1.66
C GLN A 410 67.48 -132.90 0.69
N LEU A 411 67.08 -132.46 -0.51
CA LEU A 411 66.61 -133.35 -1.57
C LEU A 411 67.72 -134.30 -2.04
N ALA A 412 68.94 -133.78 -2.27
CA ALA A 412 70.07 -134.58 -2.73
C ALA A 412 70.56 -135.59 -1.67
N GLU A 413 70.55 -135.23 -0.39
CA GLU A 413 70.88 -136.15 0.72
C GLU A 413 69.79 -137.22 0.91
N GLY A 414 68.52 -136.83 0.82
CA GLY A 414 67.39 -137.75 0.88
C GLY A 414 67.42 -138.81 -0.22
N LEU A 415 67.69 -138.40 -1.47
CA LEU A 415 67.82 -139.31 -2.61
C LEU A 415 69.03 -140.24 -2.49
N ALA A 416 70.19 -139.74 -2.03
CA ALA A 416 71.40 -140.54 -1.85
C ALA A 416 71.23 -141.61 -0.74
N SER A 417 70.57 -141.26 0.36
CA SER A 417 70.27 -142.18 1.46
C SER A 417 69.28 -143.28 1.03
N ALA A 418 68.24 -142.93 0.27
CA ALA A 418 67.24 -143.89 -0.21
C ALA A 418 67.79 -144.90 -1.23
N ALA A 419 68.81 -144.54 -2.01
CA ALA A 419 69.41 -145.37 -3.05
C ALA A 419 70.59 -146.25 -2.57
N ALA A 420 70.96 -146.19 -1.29
CA ALA A 420 72.08 -146.94 -0.74
C ALA A 420 71.73 -148.43 -0.58
N PRO A 421 72.50 -149.37 -1.16
CA PRO A 421 72.27 -150.80 -0.92
C PRO A 421 72.50 -151.11 0.55
N ARG A 422 71.65 -152.00 1.07
CA ARG A 422 71.65 -152.41 2.47
C ARG A 422 72.25 -153.78 2.62
N ILE A 423 72.99 -153.96 3.70
CA ILE A 423 73.58 -155.24 4.03
C ILE A 423 72.93 -155.74 5.29
N THR A 424 72.51 -156.99 5.20
CA THR A 424 71.98 -157.76 6.29
C THR A 424 72.93 -158.93 6.55
N LEU A 425 73.38 -159.07 7.80
CA LEU A 425 74.18 -160.22 8.24
C LEU A 425 73.43 -161.00 9.31
N ASP A 426 73.15 -162.26 9.02
CA ASP A 426 72.63 -163.22 9.98
C ASP A 426 73.76 -164.11 10.51
N TYR A 427 73.82 -164.27 11.84
CA TYR A 427 74.86 -165.05 12.50
C TYR A 427 74.35 -166.42 12.91
N ALA A 428 75.14 -167.47 12.66
CA ALA A 428 74.76 -168.86 12.91
C ALA A 428 74.49 -169.18 14.39
N SER A 429 75.13 -168.45 15.32
CA SER A 429 74.84 -168.53 16.76
C SER A 429 75.11 -167.19 17.49
N PRO A 430 74.58 -167.02 18.71
CA PRO A 430 74.88 -165.85 19.55
C PRO A 430 76.38 -165.69 19.84
N ASP A 431 77.10 -166.80 20.00
CA ASP A 431 78.53 -166.82 20.33
C ASP A 431 79.43 -166.58 19.11
N THR A 432 78.86 -166.39 17.91
CA THR A 432 79.62 -166.07 16.71
C THR A 432 80.13 -164.62 16.78
N PRO A 433 81.46 -164.38 16.67
CA PRO A 433 82.03 -163.03 16.68
C PRO A 433 81.34 -162.11 15.66
N ARG A 434 80.95 -160.90 16.09
CA ARG A 434 80.17 -159.97 15.27
C ARG A 434 81.04 -159.23 14.27
N ALA A 435 80.50 -159.03 13.07
CA ALA A 435 81.08 -158.17 12.06
C ALA A 435 81.15 -156.73 12.57
N THR A 436 82.22 -156.01 12.25
CA THR A 436 82.35 -154.60 12.57
C THR A 436 82.50 -153.76 11.32
N LEU A 437 81.87 -152.59 11.29
CA LEU A 437 82.11 -151.55 10.29
C LEU A 437 82.80 -150.39 10.99
N ASP A 438 83.99 -150.03 10.51
CA ASP A 438 84.84 -148.99 11.11
C ASP A 438 85.04 -149.15 12.64
N GLY A 439 85.13 -150.40 13.10
CA GLY A 439 85.35 -150.75 14.51
C GLY A 439 84.09 -150.82 15.38
N ALA A 440 82.92 -150.47 14.87
CA ALA A 440 81.64 -150.62 15.58
C ALA A 440 80.90 -151.89 15.14
N PRO A 441 80.24 -152.64 16.05
CA PRO A 441 79.47 -153.83 15.69
C PRO A 441 78.34 -153.47 14.72
N LEU A 442 78.25 -154.20 13.60
CA LEU A 442 77.23 -153.99 12.59
C LEU A 442 75.84 -154.26 13.15
N THR A 443 74.90 -153.35 12.88
CA THR A 443 73.49 -153.60 13.15
C THR A 443 72.91 -154.53 12.09
N PRO A 444 71.82 -155.27 12.39
CA PRO A 444 71.27 -156.30 11.50
C PRO A 444 70.98 -155.81 10.09
N GLU A 445 70.66 -154.53 9.92
CA GLU A 445 70.46 -153.90 8.62
C GLU A 445 71.19 -152.55 8.59
N THR A 446 72.29 -152.48 7.84
CA THR A 446 73.11 -151.26 7.72
C THR A 446 73.14 -150.80 6.26
N PRO A 447 72.69 -149.57 5.93
CA PRO A 447 72.86 -149.01 4.60
C PRO A 447 74.32 -148.65 4.35
N ILE A 448 74.84 -149.01 3.18
CA ILE A 448 76.22 -148.78 2.77
C ILE A 448 76.21 -147.87 1.52
N PRO A 449 76.11 -146.54 1.70
CA PRO A 449 75.97 -145.58 0.59
C PRO A 449 77.26 -145.36 -0.21
N ALA A 450 78.40 -145.74 0.36
CA ALA A 450 79.72 -145.66 -0.27
C ALA A 450 80.53 -146.91 0.07
N ARG A 451 81.60 -147.18 -0.70
CA ARG A 451 82.48 -148.33 -0.47
C ARG A 451 82.89 -148.42 1.00
N ALA A 452 82.57 -149.54 1.62
CA ALA A 452 82.80 -149.77 3.04
C ALA A 452 83.49 -151.12 3.24
N ILE A 453 84.32 -151.22 4.29
CA ILE A 453 85.05 -152.44 4.62
C ILE A 453 84.51 -152.97 5.94
N ILE A 454 83.86 -154.13 5.88
CA ILE A 454 83.30 -154.82 7.04
C ILE A 454 84.30 -155.88 7.48
N ASP A 455 84.77 -155.80 8.72
CA ASP A 455 85.65 -156.79 9.32
C ASP A 455 84.82 -157.96 9.87
N LEU A 456 85.15 -159.20 9.48
CA LEU A 456 84.48 -160.43 9.90
C LEU A 456 85.48 -161.27 10.71
N PRO A 457 85.48 -161.15 12.05
CA PRO A 457 86.48 -161.80 12.89
C PRO A 457 86.46 -163.32 12.70
N GLY A 458 87.62 -163.90 12.40
CA GLY A 458 87.77 -165.34 12.15
C GLY A 458 87.50 -165.80 10.71
N TYR A 459 86.94 -164.93 9.84
CA TYR A 459 86.68 -165.25 8.41
C TYR A 459 87.50 -164.38 7.45
N GLY A 460 87.71 -163.10 7.74
CA GLY A 460 88.41 -162.17 6.88
C GLY A 460 87.71 -160.81 6.81
N ARG A 461 87.91 -160.06 5.72
CA ARG A 461 87.27 -158.77 5.49
C ARG A 461 86.33 -158.83 4.29
N LEU A 462 85.09 -158.40 4.47
CA LEU A 462 84.12 -158.20 3.40
C LEU A 462 84.17 -156.74 2.96
N THR A 463 84.76 -156.49 1.79
CA THR A 463 84.65 -155.18 1.16
C THR A 463 83.36 -155.13 0.38
N VAL A 464 82.49 -154.19 0.74
CA VAL A 464 81.23 -153.99 0.03
C VAL A 464 81.39 -152.73 -0.76
N ASP A 465 81.55 -152.94 -2.06
CA ASP A 465 81.52 -151.87 -3.03
C ASP A 465 80.10 -151.78 -3.58
N PRO A 466 79.29 -150.80 -3.13
CA PRO A 466 77.98 -150.60 -3.70
C PRO A 466 78.18 -150.22 -5.18
N GLY A 467 77.96 -151.19 -6.08
CA GLY A 467 78.12 -151.00 -7.52
C GLY A 467 77.35 -149.77 -8.02
N ARG A 468 77.79 -149.21 -9.17
CA ARG A 468 77.32 -147.92 -9.73
C ARG A 468 75.82 -147.67 -9.49
N SER A 469 75.52 -146.84 -8.49
CA SER A 469 74.18 -146.28 -8.27
C SER A 469 73.81 -145.33 -9.41
N THR A 470 72.52 -145.25 -9.73
CA THR A 470 71.97 -144.27 -10.69
C THR A 470 71.94 -142.84 -10.13
N VAL A 471 72.18 -142.67 -8.83
CA VAL A 471 72.28 -141.36 -8.16
C VAL A 471 73.73 -140.88 -8.23
N ASP A 472 73.96 -139.69 -8.79
CA ASP A 472 75.30 -139.08 -8.87
C ASP A 472 75.82 -138.79 -7.45
N PRO A 473 76.86 -139.49 -6.95
CA PRO A 473 77.39 -139.26 -5.61
C PRO A 473 77.99 -137.85 -5.44
N ARG A 474 78.22 -137.11 -6.54
CA ARG A 474 78.70 -135.73 -6.50
C ARG A 474 77.57 -134.70 -6.38
N GLN A 475 76.30 -135.09 -6.53
CA GLN A 475 75.18 -134.16 -6.49
C GLN A 475 74.97 -133.58 -5.08
N SER A 476 75.00 -134.40 -4.03
CA SER A 476 74.88 -133.94 -2.64
C SER A 476 76.10 -133.12 -2.21
N ALA A 477 77.30 -133.46 -2.70
CA ALA A 477 78.50 -132.66 -2.49
C ALA A 477 78.39 -131.27 -3.14
N ARG A 478 77.99 -131.19 -4.42
CA ARG A 478 77.78 -129.91 -5.13
C ARG A 478 76.70 -129.05 -4.48
N ALA A 479 75.59 -129.64 -4.04
CA ALA A 479 74.53 -128.90 -3.35
C ALA A 479 75.00 -128.38 -1.98
N ARG A 480 75.85 -129.14 -1.28
CA ARG A 480 76.45 -128.72 -0.02
C ARG A 480 77.43 -127.58 -0.22
N ASP A 481 78.30 -127.68 -1.23
CA ASP A 481 79.25 -126.63 -1.59
C ASP A 481 78.51 -125.36 -2.03
N ALA A 482 77.45 -125.48 -2.83
CA ALA A 482 76.64 -124.34 -3.27
C ALA A 482 75.93 -123.63 -2.09
N LEU A 483 75.39 -124.39 -1.14
CA LEU A 483 74.83 -123.82 0.09
C LEU A 483 75.93 -123.18 0.95
N ALA A 484 77.08 -123.85 1.12
CA ALA A 484 78.21 -123.35 1.89
C ALA A 484 78.78 -122.05 1.29
N ASP A 485 78.90 -121.97 -0.03
CA ASP A 485 79.33 -120.76 -0.75
C ASP A 485 78.37 -119.60 -0.52
N LEU A 486 77.05 -119.85 -0.61
CA LEU A 486 76.04 -118.82 -0.38
C LEU A 486 76.02 -118.36 1.09
N LEU A 487 76.19 -119.26 2.05
CA LEU A 487 76.29 -118.93 3.46
C LEU A 487 77.59 -118.19 3.80
N ALA A 488 78.71 -118.58 3.19
CA ALA A 488 80.02 -117.95 3.38
C ALA A 488 80.05 -116.50 2.87
N ARG A 489 79.35 -116.19 1.77
CA ARG A 489 79.22 -114.81 1.23
C ARG A 489 78.67 -113.82 2.26
N PHE A 490 77.84 -114.29 3.19
CA PHE A 490 77.25 -113.47 4.24
C PHE A 490 77.80 -113.79 5.63
N ALA A 491 78.82 -114.66 5.73
CA ALA A 491 79.40 -115.15 6.97
C ALA A 491 78.36 -115.73 7.95
N LEU A 492 77.41 -116.50 7.43
CA LEU A 492 76.31 -117.08 8.21
C LEU A 492 76.51 -118.59 8.46
N PRO A 493 76.13 -119.12 9.64
CA PRO A 493 76.37 -120.52 9.98
C PRO A 493 75.31 -121.49 9.44
N SER A 494 74.13 -120.99 9.05
CA SER A 494 73.01 -121.84 8.59
C SER A 494 71.98 -121.06 7.78
N ALA A 495 71.14 -121.77 7.02
CA ALA A 495 69.99 -121.18 6.34
C ALA A 495 68.98 -120.55 7.32
N GLU A 496 68.84 -121.08 8.53
CA GLU A 496 67.99 -120.48 9.57
C GLU A 496 68.54 -119.13 10.05
N ALA A 497 69.85 -119.03 10.25
CA ALA A 497 70.53 -117.77 10.54
C ALA A 497 70.36 -116.76 9.38
N ALA A 498 70.37 -117.23 8.13
CA ALA A 498 70.08 -116.40 6.96
C ALA A 498 68.66 -115.85 6.94
N ARG A 499 67.64 -116.66 7.25
CA ARG A 499 66.24 -116.19 7.37
C ARG A 499 66.09 -115.17 8.49
N ALA A 500 66.73 -115.41 9.64
CA ALA A 500 66.71 -114.46 10.75
C ALA A 500 67.36 -113.12 10.34
N ALA A 501 68.54 -113.16 9.71
CA ALA A 501 69.23 -111.97 9.20
C ALA A 501 68.42 -111.22 8.13
N ALA A 502 67.79 -111.93 7.19
CA ALA A 502 66.94 -111.34 6.15
C ALA A 502 65.70 -110.63 6.74
N ARG A 503 65.05 -111.23 7.76
CA ARG A 503 63.94 -110.59 8.48
C ARG A 503 64.39 -109.33 9.21
N THR A 504 65.54 -109.36 9.88
CA THR A 504 66.13 -108.19 10.54
C THR A 504 66.42 -107.08 9.52
N ARG A 505 66.99 -107.42 8.36
CA ARG A 505 67.22 -106.48 7.26
C ARG A 505 65.90 -105.88 6.75
N GLN A 506 64.89 -106.70 6.49
CA GLN A 506 63.59 -106.24 6.01
C GLN A 506 62.90 -105.29 7.00
N ALA A 507 62.96 -105.60 8.31
CA ALA A 507 62.46 -104.72 9.36
C ALA A 507 63.23 -103.39 9.39
N ALA A 508 64.56 -103.42 9.23
CA ALA A 508 65.38 -102.21 9.15
C ALA A 508 65.10 -101.38 7.88
N GLU A 509 64.88 -102.01 6.73
CA GLU A 509 64.49 -101.34 5.47
C GLU A 509 63.12 -100.66 5.60
N ALA A 510 62.16 -101.30 6.26
CA ALA A 510 60.85 -100.70 6.56
C ALA A 510 60.98 -99.50 7.50
N ALA A 511 61.72 -99.65 8.61
CA ALA A 511 61.98 -98.57 9.56
C ALA A 511 62.74 -97.40 8.91
N LEU A 512 63.70 -97.67 8.03
CA LEU A 512 64.41 -96.64 7.25
C LEU A 512 63.47 -95.88 6.32
N ARG A 513 62.55 -96.59 5.64
CA ARG A 513 61.56 -95.98 4.73
C ARG A 513 60.61 -95.07 5.50
N GLU A 514 60.14 -95.52 6.66
CA GLU A 514 59.27 -94.76 7.56
C GLU A 514 59.99 -93.51 8.09
N ALA A 515 61.21 -93.66 8.61
CA ALA A 515 62.03 -92.55 9.09
C ALA A 515 62.30 -91.49 8.00
N LEU A 516 62.55 -91.91 6.75
CA LEU A 516 62.72 -90.99 5.63
C LEU A 516 61.42 -90.28 5.23
N ALA A 517 60.27 -90.98 5.29
CA ALA A 517 58.96 -90.40 5.01
C ALA A 517 58.58 -89.35 6.08
N ASP A 518 58.80 -89.67 7.36
CA ASP A 518 58.57 -88.73 8.46
C ASP A 518 59.52 -87.54 8.40
N LEU A 519 60.80 -87.76 8.08
CA LEU A 519 61.74 -86.65 7.91
C LEU A 519 61.30 -85.71 6.79
N LYS A 520 60.81 -86.23 5.65
CA LYS A 520 60.29 -85.42 4.54
C LYS A 520 59.02 -84.65 4.93
N ARG A 521 58.16 -85.23 5.77
CA ARG A 521 56.94 -84.58 6.29
C ARG A 521 57.27 -83.46 7.29
N LEU A 522 58.24 -83.69 8.17
CA LEU A 522 58.65 -82.74 9.22
C LEU A 522 59.54 -81.62 8.68
N ALA A 523 60.42 -81.93 7.72
CA ALA A 523 61.41 -81.01 7.17
C ALA A 523 61.51 -81.15 5.63
N PRO A 524 60.49 -80.68 4.87
CA PRO A 524 60.45 -80.83 3.41
C PRO A 524 61.63 -80.16 2.70
N ASP A 525 62.09 -79.01 3.22
CA ASP A 525 63.23 -78.24 2.70
C ASP A 525 64.55 -78.59 3.42
N GLY A 526 64.54 -79.63 4.25
CA GLY A 526 65.69 -80.06 5.06
C GLY A 526 65.73 -79.45 6.46
N VAL A 527 66.49 -80.10 7.34
CA VAL A 527 66.54 -79.76 8.78
C VAL A 527 67.20 -78.41 9.04
N GLU A 528 68.17 -78.00 8.21
CA GLU A 528 68.79 -76.66 8.33
C GLU A 528 67.80 -75.53 8.01
N ALA A 529 66.94 -75.72 7.00
CA ALA A 529 65.89 -74.75 6.67
C ALA A 529 64.86 -74.65 7.81
N LEU A 530 64.47 -75.79 8.39
CA LEU A 530 63.60 -75.83 9.56
C LEU A 530 64.24 -75.14 10.79
N ARG A 531 65.54 -75.35 11.00
CA ARG A 531 66.30 -74.71 12.09
C ARG A 531 66.38 -73.20 11.91
N ALA A 532 66.66 -72.73 10.70
CA ALA A 532 66.68 -71.30 10.38
C ALA A 532 65.30 -70.65 10.57
N GLU A 533 64.23 -71.31 10.13
CA GLU A 533 62.86 -70.83 10.31
C GLU A 533 62.45 -70.80 11.79
N CYS A 534 62.84 -71.80 12.59
CA CYS A 534 62.61 -71.82 14.03
C CYS A 534 63.34 -70.66 14.72
N ALA A 535 64.62 -70.43 14.39
CA ALA A 535 65.41 -69.34 14.96
C ALA A 535 64.87 -67.95 14.58
N ARG A 536 64.35 -67.79 13.36
CA ARG A 536 63.75 -66.53 12.88
C ARG A 536 62.49 -66.12 13.65
N ILE A 537 61.75 -67.10 14.17
CA ILE A 537 60.44 -66.89 14.81
C ILE A 537 60.56 -66.88 16.35
N ALA A 538 61.76 -67.01 16.91
CA ALA A 538 62.03 -67.05 18.35
C ALA A 538 61.23 -65.95 19.11
N PRO A 539 60.40 -66.35 20.09
CA PRO A 539 59.55 -65.40 20.79
C PRO A 539 60.33 -64.63 21.87
N ASP A 540 60.04 -63.34 22.01
CA ASP A 540 60.35 -62.56 23.22
C ASP A 540 59.42 -62.96 24.38
N GLU A 541 59.84 -62.67 25.62
CA GLU A 541 59.12 -63.04 26.85
C GLU A 541 57.64 -62.61 26.83
N SER A 542 56.79 -63.51 27.34
CA SER A 542 55.34 -63.46 27.26
C SER A 542 54.72 -62.53 28.29
N GLU A 543 53.97 -61.52 27.87
CA GLU A 543 52.88 -60.93 28.65
C GLU A 543 51.57 -61.59 28.23
N ALA A 544 50.85 -62.20 29.17
CA ALA A 544 49.56 -62.80 28.90
C ALA A 544 48.52 -61.72 28.55
N ALA A 545 47.73 -61.96 27.50
CA ALA A 545 46.59 -61.10 27.16
C ALA A 545 45.55 -61.16 28.30
N THR A 546 45.06 -59.99 28.72
CA THR A 546 43.96 -59.89 29.68
C THR A 546 42.57 -60.03 29.05
N GLU A 547 42.46 -59.87 27.72
CA GLU A 547 41.21 -59.82 26.97
C GLU A 547 41.43 -60.29 25.52
N ASP A 548 40.41 -60.88 24.88
CA ASP A 548 40.49 -61.33 23.49
C ASP A 548 40.27 -60.17 22.48
N PRO A 549 40.82 -60.27 21.25
CA PRO A 549 40.70 -59.19 20.25
C PRO A 549 39.27 -58.86 19.81
N GLU A 550 38.35 -59.83 19.77
CA GLU A 550 36.98 -59.58 19.31
C GLU A 550 36.21 -58.76 20.35
N THR A 551 36.32 -59.12 21.61
CA THR A 551 35.74 -58.37 22.73
C THR A 551 36.32 -56.95 22.79
N ALA A 552 37.65 -56.81 22.67
CA ALA A 552 38.30 -55.51 22.67
C ALA A 552 37.89 -54.65 21.46
N GLN A 553 37.70 -55.25 20.28
CA GLN A 553 37.24 -54.54 19.07
C GLN A 553 35.80 -54.07 19.20
N SER A 554 34.92 -54.91 19.76
CA SER A 554 33.54 -54.56 20.06
C SER A 554 33.47 -53.37 21.03
N ALA A 555 34.30 -53.40 22.09
CA ALA A 555 34.38 -52.32 23.06
C ALA A 555 34.92 -51.02 22.43
N ALA A 556 35.96 -51.08 21.59
CA ALA A 556 36.47 -49.92 20.85
C ALA A 556 35.41 -49.31 19.91
N ASN A 557 34.67 -50.15 19.18
CA ASN A 557 33.56 -49.69 18.32
C ASN A 557 32.45 -49.02 19.13
N ALA A 558 32.10 -49.56 20.30
CA ALA A 558 31.13 -48.94 21.21
C ALA A 558 31.64 -47.58 21.74
N GLY A 559 32.93 -47.49 22.10
CA GLY A 559 33.58 -46.25 22.51
C GLY A 559 33.59 -45.19 21.41
N ALA A 560 33.85 -45.58 20.16
CA ALA A 560 33.81 -44.69 19.01
C ALA A 560 32.40 -44.10 18.79
N ARG A 561 31.36 -44.95 18.83
CA ARG A 561 29.96 -44.50 18.74
C ARG A 561 29.55 -43.60 19.90
N ALA A 562 30.00 -43.90 21.12
CA ALA A 562 29.73 -43.07 22.29
C ALA A 562 30.34 -41.66 22.15
N ALA A 563 31.57 -41.56 21.63
CA ALA A 563 32.22 -40.28 21.35
C ALA A 563 31.50 -39.48 20.26
N GLU A 564 31.13 -40.12 19.15
CA GLU A 564 30.36 -39.48 18.06
C GLU A 564 29.00 -38.96 18.55
N ASN A 565 28.26 -39.77 19.31
CA ASN A 565 26.99 -39.35 19.90
C ASN A 565 27.16 -38.17 20.88
N ALA A 566 28.25 -38.14 21.64
CA ALA A 566 28.54 -37.04 22.54
C ALA A 566 28.90 -35.75 21.78
N ASP A 567 29.67 -35.84 20.68
CA ASP A 567 29.98 -34.70 19.82
C ASP A 567 28.69 -34.13 19.17
N LEU A 568 27.79 -34.99 18.68
CA LEU A 568 26.48 -34.58 18.18
C LEU A 568 25.63 -33.90 19.26
N ALA A 569 25.70 -34.38 20.51
CA ALA A 569 25.00 -33.75 21.63
C ALA A 569 25.56 -32.36 21.95
N VAL A 570 26.87 -32.12 21.80
CA VAL A 570 27.48 -30.79 21.92
C VAL A 570 26.94 -29.86 20.84
N GLU A 571 26.95 -30.27 19.57
CA GLU A 571 26.43 -29.44 18.48
C GLU A 571 24.95 -29.10 18.66
N ALA A 572 24.13 -30.08 19.06
CA ALA A 572 22.72 -29.85 19.38
C ALA A 572 22.53 -28.92 20.60
N ALA A 573 23.43 -28.95 21.59
CA ALA A 573 23.41 -28.03 22.72
C ALA A 573 23.86 -26.62 22.33
N ARG A 574 24.86 -26.48 21.44
CA ARG A 574 25.30 -25.19 20.89
C ARG A 574 24.18 -24.50 20.14
N ALA A 575 23.54 -25.20 19.21
CA ALA A 575 22.42 -24.65 18.44
C ALA A 575 21.26 -24.18 19.34
N ARG A 576 20.93 -24.95 20.40
CA ARG A 576 19.93 -24.54 21.40
C ARG A 576 20.37 -23.31 22.20
N ARG A 577 21.63 -23.23 22.59
CA ARG A 577 22.18 -22.06 23.31
C ARG A 577 22.15 -20.81 22.44
N ASP A 578 22.54 -20.90 21.18
CA ASP A 578 22.51 -19.77 20.24
C ASP A 578 21.07 -19.27 20.03
N ALA A 579 20.12 -20.17 19.78
CA ALA A 579 18.71 -19.81 19.62
C ALA A 579 18.12 -19.18 20.90
N ALA A 580 18.41 -19.74 22.08
CA ALA A 580 17.94 -19.20 23.35
C ALA A 580 18.57 -17.83 23.67
N ALA A 581 19.85 -17.63 23.36
CA ALA A 581 20.53 -16.36 23.55
C ALA A 581 19.97 -15.25 22.63
N GLU A 582 19.67 -15.59 21.37
CA GLU A 582 19.03 -14.65 20.43
C GLU A 582 17.62 -14.26 20.89
N GLN A 583 16.83 -15.23 21.36
CA GLN A 583 15.49 -14.97 21.92
C GLN A 583 15.56 -14.08 23.17
N ALA A 584 16.50 -14.36 24.09
CA ALA A 584 16.71 -13.54 25.29
C ALA A 584 17.13 -12.11 24.95
N LEU A 585 17.99 -11.93 23.94
CA LEU A 585 18.38 -10.60 23.48
C LEU A 585 17.20 -9.83 22.90
N ARG A 586 16.39 -10.45 22.04
CA ARG A 586 15.19 -9.82 21.45
C ARG A 586 14.20 -9.39 22.54
N ALA A 587 13.87 -10.29 23.46
CA ALA A 587 12.93 -10.00 24.55
C ALA A 587 13.43 -8.84 25.45
N ARG A 588 14.74 -8.77 25.73
CA ARG A 588 15.33 -7.65 26.47
C ARG A 588 15.22 -6.32 25.72
N VAL A 589 15.50 -6.30 24.42
CA VAL A 589 15.38 -5.08 23.61
C VAL A 589 13.93 -4.59 23.55
N ASP A 590 12.97 -5.51 23.37
CA ASP A 590 11.54 -5.17 23.34
C ASP A 590 11.07 -4.61 24.69
N ARG A 591 11.50 -5.22 25.80
CA ARG A 591 11.26 -4.71 27.15
C ARG A 591 11.83 -3.31 27.34
N ASP A 592 13.10 -3.09 26.98
CA ASP A 592 13.76 -1.79 27.18
C ASP A 592 13.09 -0.69 26.32
N ALA A 593 12.66 -1.02 25.09
CA ALA A 593 11.91 -0.12 24.23
C ALA A 593 10.53 0.24 24.82
N LEU A 594 9.81 -0.75 25.37
CA LEU A 594 8.54 -0.51 26.06
C LEU A 594 8.73 0.31 27.34
N GLN A 595 9.80 0.07 28.10
CA GLN A 595 10.11 0.83 29.30
C GLN A 595 10.37 2.31 28.98
N HIS A 596 11.11 2.58 27.89
CA HIS A 596 11.33 3.96 27.45
C HIS A 596 10.01 4.65 27.08
N ARG A 597 9.18 4.00 26.25
CA ARG A 597 7.86 4.53 25.85
C ARG A 597 6.92 4.73 27.02
N GLN A 598 6.93 3.82 28.00
CA GLN A 598 6.14 3.95 29.24
C GLN A 598 6.61 5.17 30.03
N THR A 599 7.92 5.37 30.17
CA THR A 599 8.50 6.52 30.86
C THR A 599 8.09 7.84 30.18
N GLU A 600 8.16 7.90 28.85
CA GLU A 600 7.72 9.08 28.08
C GLU A 600 6.23 9.34 28.23
N ALA A 601 5.39 8.30 28.15
CA ALA A 601 3.94 8.43 28.32
C ALA A 601 3.57 8.89 29.74
N GLN A 602 4.27 8.40 30.76
CA GLN A 602 4.11 8.82 32.13
C GLN A 602 4.55 10.28 32.32
N GLY A 603 5.70 10.68 31.77
CA GLY A 603 6.15 12.08 31.79
C GLY A 603 5.13 13.03 31.16
N ALA A 604 4.58 12.68 30.00
CA ALA A 604 3.55 13.47 29.33
C ALA A 604 2.22 13.55 30.12
N LEU A 605 1.94 12.55 30.96
CA LEU A 605 0.78 12.53 31.86
C LEU A 605 1.03 13.38 33.11
N ASP A 606 2.25 13.37 33.63
CA ASP A 606 2.67 14.14 34.81
C ASP A 606 2.78 15.65 34.49
N ASP A 607 3.07 16.01 33.23
CA ASP A 607 3.03 17.40 32.73
C ASP A 607 1.62 18.03 32.74
N LEU A 608 0.57 17.21 32.87
CA LEU A 608 -0.82 17.68 32.98
C LEU A 608 -1.25 17.74 34.45
N PRO A 609 -2.10 18.72 34.83
CA PRO A 609 -2.73 18.71 36.16
C PRO A 609 -3.47 17.40 36.42
N ASP A 610 -3.60 17.02 37.68
CA ASP A 610 -4.29 15.78 38.04
C ASP A 610 -5.77 15.78 37.61
N ALA A 611 -6.38 14.59 37.61
CA ALA A 611 -7.74 14.43 37.10
C ALA A 611 -8.77 15.20 37.95
N ALA A 612 -8.55 15.34 39.25
CA ALA A 612 -9.44 16.08 40.15
C ALA A 612 -9.38 17.59 39.88
N THR A 613 -8.18 18.11 39.68
CA THR A 613 -7.91 19.51 39.34
C THR A 613 -8.53 19.87 37.99
N LEU A 614 -8.31 19.04 36.95
CA LEU A 614 -8.93 19.29 35.65
C LEU A 614 -10.46 19.18 35.69
N ALA A 615 -11.02 18.26 36.47
CA ALA A 615 -12.47 18.15 36.65
C ALA A 615 -13.05 19.38 37.36
N ALA A 616 -12.37 19.92 38.37
CA ALA A 616 -12.76 21.15 39.03
C ALA A 616 -12.75 22.35 38.07
N ILE A 617 -11.65 22.52 37.30
CA ILE A 617 -11.54 23.58 36.28
C ILE A 617 -12.65 23.44 35.23
N GLY A 618 -12.95 22.21 34.80
CA GLY A 618 -14.05 21.94 33.86
C GLY A 618 -15.41 22.34 34.42
N ALA A 619 -15.72 21.96 35.67
CA ALA A 619 -16.96 22.32 36.33
C ALA A 619 -17.10 23.85 36.53
N GLU A 620 -16.03 24.52 36.95
CA GLU A 620 -15.99 25.99 37.07
C GLU A 620 -16.24 26.66 35.72
N ALA A 621 -15.62 26.18 34.63
CA ALA A 621 -15.81 26.72 33.30
C ALA A 621 -17.24 26.48 32.76
N GLU A 622 -17.88 25.35 33.08
CA GLU A 622 -19.28 25.08 32.75
C GLU A 622 -20.24 26.02 33.48
N ILE A 623 -20.01 26.26 34.78
CA ILE A 623 -20.80 27.22 35.57
C ILE A 623 -20.64 28.63 35.00
N ALA A 624 -19.40 29.07 34.74
CA ALA A 624 -19.14 30.39 34.17
C ALA A 624 -19.78 30.58 32.79
N LEU A 625 -19.80 29.54 31.95
CA LEU A 625 -20.48 29.56 30.67
C LEU A 625 -22.00 29.67 30.83
N ALA A 626 -22.60 28.89 31.74
CA ALA A 626 -24.02 28.94 32.01
C ALA A 626 -24.45 30.34 32.49
N GLU A 627 -23.68 30.95 33.39
CA GLU A 627 -23.91 32.31 33.87
C GLU A 627 -23.78 33.36 32.75
N ALA A 628 -22.73 33.28 31.94
CA ALA A 628 -22.51 34.22 30.82
C ALA A 628 -23.61 34.09 29.75
N VAL A 629 -24.07 32.87 29.46
CA VAL A 629 -25.20 32.62 28.54
C VAL A 629 -26.49 33.21 29.09
N ALA A 630 -26.78 33.00 30.38
CA ALA A 630 -27.98 33.56 31.01
C ALA A 630 -27.96 35.09 31.02
N GLN A 631 -26.83 35.73 31.36
CA GLN A 631 -26.67 37.18 31.37
C GLN A 631 -26.80 37.78 29.96
N HIS A 632 -26.20 37.14 28.95
CA HIS A 632 -26.34 37.57 27.57
C HIS A 632 -27.79 37.44 27.08
N ALA A 633 -28.45 36.32 27.36
CA ALA A 633 -29.84 36.10 26.97
C ALA A 633 -30.79 37.13 27.60
N ALA A 634 -30.59 37.44 28.89
CA ALA A 634 -31.36 38.45 29.60
C ALA A 634 -31.19 39.87 29.02
N LEU A 635 -29.98 40.24 28.59
CA LEU A 635 -29.75 41.53 27.93
C LEU A 635 -30.19 41.54 26.47
N ALA A 636 -30.15 40.39 25.78
CA ALA A 636 -30.55 40.31 24.37
C ALA A 636 -32.07 40.43 24.17
N SER A 637 -32.90 39.96 25.11
CA SER A 637 -34.36 40.00 24.99
C SER A 637 -34.93 41.41 24.90
N ASP A 638 -34.29 42.36 25.61
CA ASP A 638 -34.79 43.73 25.78
C ASP A 638 -33.97 44.74 24.95
N ALA A 639 -33.26 44.27 23.92
CA ALA A 639 -32.37 45.11 23.13
C ALA A 639 -33.13 46.15 22.29
N PRO A 640 -32.94 47.46 22.54
CA PRO A 640 -33.51 48.51 21.69
C PRO A 640 -32.83 48.51 20.32
N ASP A 641 -33.59 48.84 19.27
CA ASP A 641 -33.03 49.01 17.93
C ASP A 641 -32.21 50.31 17.88
N LEU A 642 -30.89 50.16 18.06
CA LEU A 642 -29.93 51.26 18.03
C LEU A 642 -30.02 52.07 16.74
N GLN A 643 -30.29 51.42 15.60
CA GLN A 643 -30.37 52.11 14.32
C GLN A 643 -31.67 52.91 14.19
N ALA A 644 -32.80 52.37 14.68
CA ALA A 644 -34.04 53.12 14.77
C ALA A 644 -33.92 54.34 15.69
N CYS A 645 -33.26 54.18 16.86
CA CYS A 645 -32.98 55.30 17.77
C CYS A 645 -32.07 56.36 17.11
N ARG A 646 -31.03 55.94 16.36
CA ARG A 646 -30.15 56.85 15.62
C ARG A 646 -30.90 57.65 14.57
N VAL A 647 -31.72 56.99 13.76
CA VAL A 647 -32.55 57.63 12.73
C VAL A 647 -33.52 58.64 13.35
N THR A 648 -34.11 58.31 14.51
CA THR A 648 -35.02 59.20 15.24
C THR A 648 -34.29 60.44 15.76
N LEU A 649 -33.09 60.28 16.32
CA LEU A 649 -32.24 61.39 16.76
C LEU A 649 -31.81 62.28 15.58
N ASP A 650 -31.40 61.70 14.46
CA ASP A 650 -30.98 62.46 13.28
C ASP A 650 -32.13 63.26 12.67
N ARG A 651 -33.35 62.69 12.65
CA ARG A 651 -34.57 63.41 12.25
C ARG A 651 -34.88 64.57 13.19
N ALA A 652 -34.85 64.37 14.51
CA ALA A 652 -35.09 65.44 15.47
C ALA A 652 -34.06 66.59 15.35
N ARG A 653 -32.78 66.24 15.13
CA ARG A 653 -31.69 67.21 14.86
C ARG A 653 -31.85 67.95 13.54
N ALA A 654 -32.42 67.30 12.51
CA ALA A 654 -32.65 67.93 11.22
C ALA A 654 -33.80 68.94 11.29
N VAL A 655 -34.90 68.59 11.96
CA VAL A 655 -36.04 69.48 12.18
C VAL A 655 -35.63 70.75 12.93
N LEU A 656 -34.79 70.63 13.97
CA LEU A 656 -34.32 71.77 14.75
C LEU A 656 -33.30 72.66 14.01
N ARG A 657 -32.62 72.14 12.98
CA ARG A 657 -31.71 72.93 12.12
C ARG A 657 -32.42 73.67 10.99
N GLN A 658 -33.61 73.19 10.59
CA GLN A 658 -34.41 73.77 9.52
C GLN A 658 -35.38 74.86 10.02
N ALA A 659 -35.76 74.78 11.29
CA ALA A 659 -36.44 75.86 12.03
C ALA A 659 -35.44 76.94 12.43
#